data_AF-A0A8H3H7G3-F1
#
_entry.id   AF-A0A8H3H7G3-F1
#
_cell.length_a   1.000
_cell.length_b   1.000
_cell.length_c   1.000
_cell.angle_alpha   90.00
_cell.angle_beta   90.00
_cell.angle_gamma   90.00
#
_symmetry.space_group_name_H-M   'P 1'
#
loop_
_entity.id
_entity.type
_entity.pdbx_description
1 polymer ?
#
loop_
_entity_poly.entity_id
_entity_poly.type
_entity_poly.pdbx_seq_one_letter_code
_entity_poly.pdbx_strand_id
1 'polypeptide(L)'
;MGIKFLLLEHYLMILTYPRNRVSPYRLVSMDEATKLVLQVSEPLEPVTLGVNSRLAGHVLAEDITAPRELPATPTTNVDGYAVQVPYKKGTFKVLTPATLQLGSEVPPDSVYRINTGAPLPPGTNAVIMVEDTRVGSLFSAEEGQEGEEKTVELLAEIDVGENVRKAGSDVRIGDKILAAGDVISGLGGEIGTLAFVERRQVKVYRKPVVALLSTGNELVDLQQQLSSTEGNEGWSGVIDTNRPSLRAALEGLGYEVIDIGIARDSIDAHISALSDGISRADVLVTTGGTSMGASDLLKPLLERNLNGTIHFGRVAMKPGKPTTFASVPSRDGGRDKLVFGLPGNPASALVTFYLFVLPALRRLGGWAPEVAELARVPVESRKPAMSGVKVDWGKVEHPTFAFQQFPSRRSVVYGKKGVVSCTQPLAVEAGLEILRKGGNAADAAVAVSAALNVTEPTSCGIGGDAFCLFYDASKNNVQALNGSGRSPKALDIDVARKNGAMGRQLTERDLNSVTVPGAAAAWVDTVAKLGSGKVSFEEVMAPAIRLAEEGVPISELTANNWARSEDLIKSASPSADSMLINGRAPRPGEVMRLPDLARTFKTLVSEGKKGFYAGRIAEAIVELIKSKGGVMELSDLAEHDTDFVEPIKYTYAGEVTLWECPPNGQGITALMALGILEAAEEIGKLKPLLKMEHNSVEYLHALIEALRLAFADTQYYVSDPKVTKVPVEEMLSKSYLRKRAEIFNPNASIPDVHHGNPTVSTDTVYFSVTDQWGNGCSFIQSNYAGFGTGAIPKGCGFTLQNRGSGFVLEEGHPNQLAGGKRPYHTIIPALATRGDELFLVYGVMGGFMQPQGHIQVLLNILRGFTPQAALDAPRFCISAGSPDASVDNARKAGDINSEVYFEEGIPAETIRKLREMGHDARQLTGFARGMLGRGQVIQKLPVKELVWAAGSDQRGDGHAAAQI
;
A
#
# COMPACT_ATOMS: atom_id res chain seq x y z
N MET A 1 17.25 -10.09 15.39
CA MET A 1 18.55 -9.55 15.85
C MET A 1 19.56 -9.83 14.75
N GLY A 2 19.98 -8.79 14.03
CA GLY A 2 20.77 -8.92 12.79
C GLY A 2 22.27 -8.91 13.08
N ILE A 3 22.95 -9.99 12.73
CA ILE A 3 24.39 -10.00 12.49
C ILE A 3 24.59 -10.55 11.08
N LYS A 4 24.91 -9.66 10.12
CA LYS A 4 25.23 -10.03 8.74
C LYS A 4 26.75 -10.19 8.63
N PHE A 5 27.23 -11.42 8.45
CA PHE A 5 28.62 -11.66 8.06
C PHE A 5 28.69 -11.93 6.55
N LEU A 6 29.41 -11.08 5.81
CA LEU A 6 29.72 -11.34 4.40
C LEU A 6 30.94 -12.26 4.32
N LEU A 7 30.77 -13.42 3.68
CA LEU A 7 31.83 -14.37 3.40
C LEU A 7 32.17 -14.32 1.92
N LEU A 8 33.45 -14.06 1.61
CA LEU A 8 33.95 -14.00 0.24
C LEU A 8 34.70 -15.29 -0.07
N GLU A 9 34.15 -16.14 -0.94
CA GLU A 9 34.81 -17.36 -1.43
C GLU A 9 35.88 -17.07 -2.52
N HIS A 10 35.83 -15.89 -3.15
CA HIS A 10 36.47 -15.64 -4.46
C HIS A 10 37.75 -14.78 -4.48
N TYR A 11 38.46 -14.58 -3.37
CA TYR A 11 39.74 -13.84 -3.34
C TYR A 11 40.95 -14.74 -3.02
N LEU A 12 41.11 -15.85 -3.76
CA LEU A 12 42.32 -16.67 -3.73
C LEU A 12 42.99 -16.80 -5.11
N MET A 13 43.15 -15.69 -5.82
CA MET A 13 44.21 -15.43 -6.81
C MET A 13 44.39 -13.90 -6.81
N ILE A 14 45.54 -13.26 -6.55
CA ILE A 14 46.96 -13.57 -6.71
C ILE A 14 47.68 -12.79 -5.59
N LEU A 15 48.42 -13.46 -4.69
CA LEU A 15 49.53 -12.80 -3.99
C LEU A 15 50.77 -13.10 -4.83
N THR A 16 51.34 -12.08 -5.44
CA THR A 16 52.52 -12.13 -6.33
C THR A 16 53.84 -12.43 -5.60
N TYR A 17 53.78 -12.94 -4.36
CA TYR A 17 54.96 -13.35 -3.60
C TYR A 17 54.80 -14.79 -3.08
N PRO A 18 55.77 -15.69 -3.33
CA PRO A 18 55.74 -17.05 -2.79
C PRO A 18 55.79 -17.00 -1.25
N ARG A 19 54.91 -17.78 -0.58
CA ARG A 19 54.97 -17.96 0.87
C ARG A 19 56.00 -19.04 1.18
N ASN A 20 57.04 -18.70 1.95
CA ASN A 20 58.17 -19.60 2.24
C ASN A 20 57.85 -20.76 3.21
N ARG A 21 56.70 -20.75 3.89
CA ARG A 21 56.30 -21.79 4.87
C ARG A 21 55.00 -22.47 4.46
N VAL A 22 55.04 -23.78 4.25
CA VAL A 22 53.91 -24.62 3.83
C VAL A 22 53.29 -25.31 5.05
N SER A 23 51.97 -25.41 5.10
CA SER A 23 51.25 -26.13 6.17
C SER A 23 51.19 -27.62 5.85
N PRO A 24 51.38 -28.52 6.83
CA PRO A 24 51.21 -29.96 6.61
C PRO A 24 49.73 -30.36 6.40
N TYR A 25 48.77 -29.50 6.77
CA TYR A 25 47.35 -29.80 6.64
C TYR A 25 46.76 -29.23 5.35
N ARG A 26 46.02 -30.07 4.62
CA ARG A 26 45.32 -29.74 3.37
C ARG A 26 44.34 -28.57 3.58
N LEU A 27 44.30 -27.67 2.60
CA LEU A 27 43.30 -26.59 2.53
C LEU A 27 42.07 -27.12 1.78
N VAL A 28 40.93 -27.25 2.46
CA VAL A 28 39.66 -27.71 1.87
C VAL A 28 38.76 -26.53 1.49
N SER A 29 37.82 -26.70 0.56
CA SER A 29 36.83 -25.66 0.25
C SER A 29 35.80 -25.50 1.38
N MET A 30 35.04 -24.40 1.39
CA MET A 30 34.00 -24.19 2.42
C MET A 30 32.87 -25.23 2.29
N ASP A 31 32.46 -25.55 1.07
CA ASP A 31 31.47 -26.60 0.82
C ASP A 31 31.98 -28.01 1.18
N GLU A 32 33.25 -28.33 0.90
CA GLU A 32 33.87 -29.61 1.33
C GLU A 32 33.91 -29.70 2.87
N ALA A 33 34.32 -28.62 3.55
CA ALA A 33 34.32 -28.55 5.01
C ALA A 33 32.92 -28.72 5.61
N THR A 34 31.92 -28.04 5.07
CA THR A 34 30.53 -28.10 5.57
C THR A 34 29.93 -29.49 5.39
N LYS A 35 30.16 -30.13 4.22
CA LYS A 35 29.73 -31.51 3.97
C LYS A 35 30.39 -32.51 4.92
N LEU A 36 31.70 -32.38 5.17
CA LEU A 36 32.41 -33.23 6.13
C LEU A 36 31.85 -33.08 7.54
N VAL A 37 31.58 -31.84 7.97
CA VAL A 37 30.95 -31.58 9.27
C VAL A 37 29.60 -32.28 9.40
N LEU A 38 28.71 -32.12 8.42
CA LEU A 38 27.38 -32.74 8.44
C LEU A 38 27.43 -34.27 8.33
N GLN A 39 28.41 -34.82 7.62
CA GLN A 39 28.59 -36.26 7.44
C GLN A 39 29.09 -36.94 8.73
N VAL A 40 30.01 -36.31 9.45
CA VAL A 40 30.59 -36.86 10.70
C VAL A 40 29.66 -36.64 11.90
N SER A 41 28.79 -35.62 11.86
CA SER A 41 27.85 -35.32 12.94
C SER A 41 26.60 -36.20 12.84
N GLU A 42 26.51 -37.28 13.62
CA GLU A 42 25.33 -38.15 13.65
C GLU A 42 24.31 -37.72 14.72
N PRO A 43 22.97 -37.81 14.48
CA PRO A 43 21.97 -37.50 15.50
C PRO A 43 22.18 -38.27 16.80
N LEU A 44 22.08 -37.61 17.95
CA LEU A 44 22.12 -38.24 19.27
C LEU A 44 20.87 -39.08 19.52
N GLU A 45 20.90 -39.90 20.55
CA GLU A 45 19.77 -40.74 20.95
C GLU A 45 18.51 -39.91 21.29
N PRO A 46 17.31 -40.36 20.88
CA PRO A 46 16.06 -39.74 21.31
C PRO A 46 15.83 -39.87 22.81
N VAL A 47 15.26 -38.82 23.40
CA VAL A 47 14.84 -38.74 24.80
C VAL A 47 13.36 -38.37 24.88
N THR A 48 12.67 -38.84 25.91
CA THR A 48 11.25 -38.48 26.14
C THR A 48 11.18 -37.28 27.07
N LEU A 49 10.57 -36.19 26.60
CA LEU A 49 10.41 -34.96 27.35
C LEU A 49 8.93 -34.58 27.47
N GLY A 50 8.58 -33.89 28.56
CA GLY A 50 7.24 -33.33 28.75
C GLY A 50 6.94 -32.18 27.81
N VAL A 51 5.68 -32.05 27.38
CA VAL A 51 5.22 -30.94 26.53
C VAL A 51 5.15 -29.65 27.36
N ASN A 52 6.21 -28.85 27.26
CA ASN A 52 6.34 -27.52 27.85
C ASN A 52 7.40 -26.70 27.08
N SER A 53 7.66 -25.47 27.51
CA SER A 53 8.58 -24.53 26.84
C SER A 53 10.02 -25.06 26.69
N ARG A 54 10.46 -26.05 27.47
CA ARG A 54 11.80 -26.66 27.34
C ARG A 54 11.96 -27.48 26.05
N LEU A 55 10.87 -27.82 25.37
CA LEU A 55 10.93 -28.46 24.05
C LEU A 55 11.43 -27.52 22.95
N ALA A 56 11.42 -26.20 23.16
CA ALA A 56 11.87 -25.24 22.16
C ALA A 56 13.28 -25.56 21.63
N GLY A 57 13.40 -25.63 20.31
CA GLY A 57 14.62 -25.95 19.58
C GLY A 57 14.99 -27.44 19.54
N HIS A 58 14.16 -28.34 20.07
CA HIS A 58 14.30 -29.78 19.86
C HIS A 58 13.63 -30.23 18.56
N VAL A 59 14.07 -31.36 18.01
CA VAL A 59 13.49 -32.00 16.83
C VAL A 59 12.71 -33.25 17.25
N LEU A 60 11.48 -33.42 16.75
CA LEU A 60 10.67 -34.61 17.02
C LEU A 60 11.34 -35.87 16.46
N ALA A 61 11.36 -36.93 17.27
CA ALA A 61 11.91 -38.23 16.90
C ALA A 61 10.81 -39.28 16.62
N GLU A 62 9.54 -38.87 16.66
CA GLU A 62 8.38 -39.71 16.38
C GLU A 62 7.28 -38.90 15.68
N ASP A 63 6.44 -39.58 14.89
CA ASP A 63 5.23 -38.99 14.33
C ASP A 63 4.19 -38.79 15.43
N ILE A 64 3.53 -37.64 15.43
CA ILE A 64 2.45 -37.31 16.35
C ILE A 64 1.13 -37.46 15.61
N THR A 65 0.33 -38.43 16.05
CA THR A 65 -1.03 -38.63 15.55
C THR A 65 -2.07 -38.21 16.58
N ALA A 66 -3.25 -37.84 16.11
CA ALA A 66 -4.38 -37.51 16.98
C ALA A 66 -4.96 -38.77 17.65
N PRO A 67 -5.02 -38.83 18.99
CA PRO A 67 -5.51 -40.01 19.71
C PRO A 67 -7.04 -40.12 19.75
N ARG A 68 -7.75 -39.02 19.48
CA ARG A 68 -9.22 -38.92 19.47
C ARG A 68 -9.68 -37.84 18.50
N GLU A 69 -10.96 -37.81 18.18
CA GLU A 69 -11.58 -36.74 17.41
C GLU A 69 -11.59 -35.42 18.20
N LEU A 70 -11.33 -34.30 17.52
CA LEU A 70 -11.42 -32.96 18.08
C LEU A 70 -12.32 -32.08 17.20
N PRO A 71 -13.36 -31.45 17.77
CA PRO A 71 -13.88 -31.67 19.12
C PRO A 71 -14.41 -33.10 19.28
N ALA A 72 -14.42 -33.64 20.51
CA ALA A 72 -14.82 -35.03 20.76
C ALA A 72 -16.35 -35.26 20.70
N THR A 73 -17.11 -34.20 20.88
CA THR A 73 -18.57 -34.16 20.75
C THR A 73 -18.96 -32.97 19.88
N PRO A 74 -20.20 -32.91 19.37
CA PRO A 74 -20.67 -31.71 18.72
C PRO A 74 -20.56 -30.49 19.64
N THR A 75 -20.14 -29.35 19.09
CA THR A 75 -19.94 -28.08 19.81
C THR A 75 -20.62 -26.94 19.07
N THR A 76 -20.88 -25.82 19.73
CA THR A 76 -21.50 -24.65 19.08
C THR A 76 -20.47 -23.71 18.46
N ASN A 77 -20.82 -23.08 17.33
CA ASN A 77 -20.05 -22.00 16.68
C ASN A 77 -20.36 -20.61 17.22
N VAL A 78 -21.45 -20.48 17.98
CA VAL A 78 -22.04 -19.20 18.38
C VAL A 78 -22.43 -19.25 19.86
N ASP A 79 -22.56 -18.07 20.46
CA ASP A 79 -23.24 -17.90 21.74
C ASP A 79 -24.76 -17.95 21.49
N GLY A 80 -25.50 -18.63 22.35
CA GLY A 80 -26.92 -18.83 22.11
C GLY A 80 -27.60 -19.80 23.07
N TYR A 81 -28.66 -20.43 22.57
CA TYR A 81 -29.43 -21.43 23.31
C TYR A 81 -29.48 -22.73 22.50
N ALA A 82 -29.03 -23.83 23.11
CA ALA A 82 -29.15 -25.15 22.53
C ALA A 82 -30.61 -25.62 22.62
N VAL A 83 -31.14 -26.09 21.49
CA VAL A 83 -32.56 -26.43 21.30
C VAL A 83 -32.72 -27.77 20.61
N GLN A 84 -33.87 -28.40 20.81
CA GLN A 84 -34.29 -29.60 20.07
C GLN A 84 -35.18 -29.19 18.90
N VAL A 85 -34.69 -29.34 17.68
CA VAL A 85 -35.44 -29.14 16.44
C VAL A 85 -36.15 -30.45 16.04
N PRO A 86 -37.43 -30.40 15.60
CA PRO A 86 -38.25 -29.20 15.42
C PRO A 86 -38.86 -28.69 16.73
N TYR A 87 -38.91 -27.35 16.87
CA TYR A 87 -39.68 -26.66 17.90
C TYR A 87 -40.59 -25.59 17.25
N LYS A 88 -41.54 -25.04 18.00
CA LYS A 88 -42.33 -23.88 17.56
C LYS A 88 -41.85 -22.63 18.27
N LYS A 89 -41.86 -21.49 17.57
CA LYS A 89 -41.58 -20.19 18.19
C LYS A 89 -42.44 -19.96 19.43
N GLY A 90 -41.84 -19.39 20.47
CA GLY A 90 -42.49 -19.18 21.75
C GLY A 90 -41.49 -18.96 22.88
N THR A 91 -42.01 -18.88 24.10
CA THR A 91 -41.21 -18.66 25.32
C THR A 91 -40.84 -20.01 25.96
N PHE A 92 -39.55 -20.20 26.19
CA PHE A 92 -38.97 -21.40 26.80
C PHE A 92 -38.26 -21.05 28.11
N LYS A 93 -38.18 -22.01 29.02
CA LYS A 93 -37.38 -21.87 30.24
C LYS A 93 -35.89 -21.98 29.90
N VAL A 94 -35.07 -21.12 30.48
CA VAL A 94 -33.62 -21.15 30.25
C VAL A 94 -32.95 -21.99 31.32
N LEU A 95 -32.18 -22.98 30.89
CA LEU A 95 -31.31 -23.81 31.72
C LEU A 95 -29.86 -23.39 31.54
N THR A 96 -29.07 -23.51 32.60
CA THR A 96 -27.65 -23.15 32.67
C THR A 96 -26.90 -24.27 33.39
N PRO A 97 -25.55 -24.26 33.43
CA PRO A 97 -24.80 -25.21 34.25
C PRO A 97 -25.18 -25.23 35.74
N ALA A 98 -25.82 -24.16 36.23
CA ALA A 98 -26.30 -24.08 37.61
C ALA A 98 -27.67 -24.77 37.82
N THR A 99 -28.51 -24.84 36.78
CA THR A 99 -29.89 -25.34 36.88
C THR A 99 -30.10 -26.71 36.22
N LEU A 100 -29.15 -27.17 35.39
CA LEU A 100 -29.12 -28.50 34.82
C LEU A 100 -27.72 -29.12 35.00
N GLN A 101 -27.66 -30.30 35.61
CA GLN A 101 -26.40 -31.02 35.76
C GLN A 101 -25.80 -31.35 34.38
N LEU A 102 -24.53 -31.00 34.18
CA LEU A 102 -23.76 -31.30 32.96
C LEU A 102 -23.97 -32.76 32.52
N GLY A 103 -24.38 -32.94 31.26
CA GLY A 103 -24.67 -34.25 30.68
C GLY A 103 -26.10 -34.77 30.87
N SER A 104 -26.97 -34.01 31.55
CA SER A 104 -28.41 -34.32 31.61
C SER A 104 -29.12 -33.86 30.34
N GLU A 105 -30.20 -34.55 29.99
CA GLU A 105 -31.02 -34.22 28.82
C GLU A 105 -31.82 -32.93 29.05
N VAL A 106 -31.84 -32.04 28.05
CA VAL A 106 -32.62 -30.80 28.06
C VAL A 106 -34.11 -31.14 27.81
N PRO A 107 -35.03 -30.78 28.72
CA PRO A 107 -36.46 -31.04 28.53
C PRO A 107 -37.04 -30.30 27.31
N PRO A 108 -38.07 -30.85 26.62
CA PRO A 108 -38.65 -30.22 25.42
C PRO A 108 -39.26 -28.83 25.61
N ASP A 109 -39.63 -28.43 26.84
CA ASP A 109 -40.18 -27.11 27.18
C ASP A 109 -39.11 -26.09 27.60
N SER A 110 -37.84 -26.46 27.47
CA SER A 110 -36.69 -25.71 27.97
C SER A 110 -35.59 -25.61 26.92
N VAL A 111 -34.72 -24.62 27.07
CA VAL A 111 -33.52 -24.42 26.24
C VAL A 111 -32.30 -24.26 27.14
N TYR A 112 -31.12 -24.59 26.64
CA TYR A 112 -29.90 -24.52 27.45
C TYR A 112 -28.97 -23.42 26.96
N ARG A 113 -28.64 -22.45 27.82
CA ARG A 113 -27.71 -21.36 27.49
C ARG A 113 -26.32 -21.92 27.27
N ILE A 114 -25.76 -21.65 26.10
CA ILE A 114 -24.50 -22.23 25.64
C ILE A 114 -23.62 -21.15 25.01
N ASN A 115 -22.31 -21.20 25.29
CA ASN A 115 -21.33 -20.28 24.72
C ASN A 115 -20.53 -20.95 23.59
N THR A 116 -19.97 -20.15 22.70
CA THR A 116 -19.12 -20.57 21.58
C THR A 116 -18.07 -21.57 22.03
N GLY A 117 -17.98 -22.70 21.32
CA GLY A 117 -17.05 -23.79 21.59
C GLY A 117 -17.51 -24.80 22.65
N ALA A 118 -18.60 -24.55 23.37
CA ALA A 118 -19.11 -25.49 24.37
C ALA A 118 -19.79 -26.71 23.71
N PRO A 119 -19.73 -27.91 24.34
CA PRO A 119 -20.38 -29.11 23.85
C PRO A 119 -21.90 -28.99 23.94
N LEU A 120 -22.61 -29.50 22.94
CA LEU A 120 -24.07 -29.53 22.95
C LEU A 120 -24.57 -30.47 24.07
N PRO A 121 -25.52 -30.01 24.91
CA PRO A 121 -26.13 -30.86 25.92
C PRO A 121 -27.03 -31.93 25.27
N PRO A 122 -27.17 -33.12 25.89
CA PRO A 122 -28.07 -34.16 25.39
C PRO A 122 -29.51 -33.65 25.24
N GLY A 123 -30.23 -34.18 24.26
CA GLY A 123 -31.60 -33.71 23.94
C GLY A 123 -31.64 -32.40 23.17
N THR A 124 -30.52 -31.94 22.60
CA THR A 124 -30.46 -30.79 21.67
C THR A 124 -29.72 -31.18 20.40
N ASN A 125 -30.06 -30.53 19.28
CA ASN A 125 -29.46 -30.82 17.98
C ASN A 125 -29.17 -29.57 17.13
N ALA A 126 -29.44 -28.36 17.64
CA ALA A 126 -29.11 -27.09 17.01
C ALA A 126 -28.92 -25.99 18.06
N VAL A 127 -28.35 -24.85 17.68
CA VAL A 127 -28.21 -23.68 18.56
C VAL A 127 -28.80 -22.44 17.89
N ILE A 128 -29.74 -21.79 18.55
CA ILE A 128 -30.25 -20.48 18.14
C ILE A 128 -29.37 -19.38 18.74
N MET A 129 -28.93 -18.44 17.91
CA MET A 129 -28.06 -17.35 18.35
C MET A 129 -28.81 -16.42 19.31
N VAL A 130 -28.09 -15.77 20.23
CA VAL A 130 -28.70 -14.81 21.18
C VAL A 130 -29.47 -13.71 20.45
N GLU A 131 -28.97 -13.26 19.29
CA GLU A 131 -29.57 -12.23 18.44
C GLU A 131 -30.96 -12.61 17.90
N ASP A 132 -31.25 -13.90 17.77
CA ASP A 132 -32.54 -14.43 17.31
C ASP A 132 -33.50 -14.76 18.47
N THR A 133 -33.20 -14.20 19.64
CA THR A 133 -34.01 -14.38 20.84
C THR A 133 -34.35 -13.05 21.51
N ARG A 134 -35.36 -13.07 22.38
CA ARG A 134 -35.71 -11.95 23.26
C ARG A 134 -35.83 -12.43 24.69
N VAL A 135 -35.24 -11.71 25.63
CA VAL A 135 -35.40 -11.99 27.06
C VAL A 135 -36.88 -11.91 27.44
N GLY A 136 -37.44 -13.00 27.94
CA GLY A 136 -38.83 -13.07 28.38
C GLY A 136 -39.01 -12.64 29.84
N SER A 137 -38.20 -13.20 30.74
CA SER A 137 -38.17 -12.83 32.15
C SER A 137 -36.79 -13.08 32.74
N LEU A 138 -36.43 -12.30 33.76
CA LEU A 138 -35.19 -12.42 34.51
C LEU A 138 -35.46 -12.96 35.91
N PHE A 139 -34.48 -13.61 36.52
CA PHE A 139 -34.52 -13.94 37.95
C PHE A 139 -34.45 -12.66 38.80
N SER A 140 -35.21 -12.65 39.89
CA SER A 140 -35.24 -11.57 40.86
C SER A 140 -34.07 -11.64 41.86
N ALA A 141 -33.78 -10.53 42.55
CA ALA A 141 -32.71 -10.47 43.57
C ALA A 141 -32.91 -11.47 44.72
N GLU A 142 -34.15 -11.82 45.06
CA GLU A 142 -34.48 -12.82 46.09
C GLU A 142 -34.18 -14.27 45.66
N GLU A 143 -34.09 -14.54 44.34
CA GLU A 143 -33.83 -15.86 43.76
C GLU A 143 -32.31 -16.14 43.59
N GLY A 144 -31.43 -15.20 43.95
CA GLY A 144 -29.98 -15.40 44.00
C GLY A 144 -29.25 -15.45 42.64
N GLN A 145 -29.96 -15.15 41.54
CA GLN A 145 -29.45 -15.14 40.17
C GLN A 145 -29.82 -13.83 39.44
N GLU A 146 -29.77 -12.70 40.15
CA GLU A 146 -30.23 -11.40 39.66
C GLU A 146 -29.63 -11.04 38.29
N GLY A 147 -30.50 -10.81 37.30
CA GLY A 147 -30.09 -10.44 35.95
C GLY A 147 -29.85 -11.62 34.99
N GLU A 148 -29.92 -12.88 35.46
CA GLU A 148 -29.93 -14.05 34.57
C GLU A 148 -31.32 -14.28 33.96
N GLU A 149 -31.34 -14.79 32.72
CA GLU A 149 -32.59 -15.11 32.02
C GLU A 149 -33.24 -16.33 32.64
N LYS A 150 -34.49 -16.16 33.08
CA LYS A 150 -35.35 -17.23 33.57
C LYS A 150 -36.13 -17.87 32.42
N THR A 151 -36.56 -17.05 31.47
CA THR A 151 -37.21 -17.50 30.23
C THR A 151 -36.76 -16.67 29.05
N VAL A 152 -36.67 -17.29 27.87
CA VAL A 152 -36.32 -16.64 26.62
C VAL A 152 -37.38 -16.92 25.55
N GLU A 153 -37.74 -15.91 24.77
CA GLU A 153 -38.60 -16.02 23.59
C GLU A 153 -37.73 -16.29 22.35
N LEU A 154 -37.96 -17.41 21.68
CA LEU A 154 -37.27 -17.75 20.42
C LEU A 154 -38.02 -17.12 19.24
N LEU A 155 -37.33 -16.26 18.48
CA LEU A 155 -37.94 -15.45 17.41
C LEU A 155 -37.79 -16.08 16.02
N ALA A 156 -36.85 -17.02 15.87
CA ALA A 156 -36.59 -17.76 14.63
C ALA A 156 -36.92 -19.25 14.79
N GLU A 157 -37.09 -19.95 13.67
CA GLU A 157 -37.04 -21.41 13.61
C GLU A 157 -35.77 -21.75 12.81
N ILE A 158 -35.01 -22.74 13.28
CA ILE A 158 -33.71 -23.12 12.71
C ILE A 158 -33.70 -24.61 12.35
N ASP A 159 -32.81 -25.00 11.44
CA ASP A 159 -32.69 -26.38 10.98
C ASP A 159 -31.85 -27.25 11.92
N VAL A 160 -32.02 -28.57 11.81
CA VAL A 160 -31.22 -29.55 12.56
C VAL A 160 -29.74 -29.38 12.21
N GLY A 161 -28.88 -29.22 13.22
CA GLY A 161 -27.43 -29.04 13.06
C GLY A 161 -27.00 -27.61 12.78
N GLU A 162 -27.92 -26.65 12.74
CA GLU A 162 -27.60 -25.23 12.54
C GLU A 162 -26.79 -24.69 13.73
N ASN A 163 -25.72 -23.94 13.41
CA ASN A 163 -24.72 -23.44 14.35
C ASN A 163 -23.94 -24.51 15.15
N VAL A 164 -23.97 -25.78 14.71
CA VAL A 164 -23.27 -26.90 15.35
C VAL A 164 -22.07 -27.37 14.52
N ARG A 165 -20.90 -27.46 15.16
CA ARG A 165 -19.73 -28.21 14.68
C ARG A 165 -19.86 -29.66 15.04
N LYS A 166 -19.61 -30.54 14.08
CA LYS A 166 -19.58 -31.99 14.28
C LYS A 166 -18.34 -32.42 15.07
N ALA A 167 -18.45 -33.54 15.77
CA ALA A 167 -17.27 -34.19 16.32
C ALA A 167 -16.25 -34.51 15.20
N GLY A 168 -14.97 -34.34 15.49
CA GLY A 168 -13.88 -34.59 14.54
C GLY A 168 -13.79 -33.62 13.37
N SER A 169 -14.42 -32.43 13.47
CA SER A 169 -14.35 -31.41 12.41
C SER A 169 -12.96 -30.81 12.23
N ASP A 170 -12.15 -30.74 13.28
CA ASP A 170 -10.83 -30.10 13.24
C ASP A 170 -9.75 -31.15 12.98
N VAL A 171 -9.84 -32.26 13.71
CA VAL A 171 -8.89 -33.36 13.65
C VAL A 171 -9.62 -34.66 13.87
N ARG A 172 -9.35 -35.65 13.03
CA ARG A 172 -9.89 -37.01 13.14
C ARG A 172 -8.87 -37.94 13.79
N ILE A 173 -9.37 -39.05 14.35
CA ILE A 173 -8.52 -40.10 14.91
C ILE A 173 -7.53 -40.58 13.86
N GLY A 174 -6.25 -40.63 14.24
CA GLY A 174 -5.18 -41.13 13.37
C GLY A 174 -4.60 -40.09 12.41
N ASP A 175 -5.16 -38.89 12.32
CA ASP A 175 -4.57 -37.81 11.53
C ASP A 175 -3.16 -37.52 12.05
N LYS A 176 -2.20 -37.36 11.13
CA LYS A 176 -0.83 -36.96 11.46
C LYS A 176 -0.78 -35.45 11.64
N ILE A 177 -0.34 -35.01 12.81
CA ILE A 177 -0.39 -33.63 13.27
C ILE A 177 0.96 -32.95 13.17
N LEU A 178 2.01 -33.66 13.59
CA LEU A 178 3.41 -33.30 13.42
C LEU A 178 4.18 -34.56 13.02
N ALA A 179 5.22 -34.41 12.21
CA ALA A 179 6.04 -35.52 11.74
C ALA A 179 7.34 -35.64 12.54
N ALA A 180 7.90 -36.86 12.59
CA ALA A 180 9.28 -37.05 12.99
C ALA A 180 10.20 -36.22 12.06
N GLY A 181 11.10 -35.44 12.65
CA GLY A 181 11.95 -34.49 11.94
C GLY A 181 11.49 -33.02 12.03
N ASP A 182 10.27 -32.76 12.51
CA ASP A 182 9.80 -31.39 12.70
C ASP A 182 10.52 -30.71 13.88
N VAL A 183 10.92 -29.45 13.68
CA VAL A 183 11.57 -28.62 14.70
C VAL A 183 10.50 -27.93 15.55
N ILE A 184 10.55 -28.11 16.87
CA ILE A 184 9.67 -27.39 17.80
C ILE A 184 10.21 -25.96 17.96
N SER A 185 9.46 -24.97 17.47
CA SER A 185 9.91 -23.58 17.48
C SER A 185 9.80 -22.97 18.88
N GLY A 186 10.59 -21.92 19.12
CA GLY A 186 10.42 -21.05 20.30
C GLY A 186 9.22 -20.11 20.21
N LEU A 187 8.45 -20.13 19.12
CA LEU A 187 7.26 -19.29 18.91
C LEU A 187 5.99 -19.91 19.52
N GLY A 188 6.05 -21.19 19.91
CA GLY A 188 5.02 -21.87 20.70
C GLY A 188 3.89 -22.54 19.90
N GLY A 189 3.86 -22.39 18.58
CA GLY A 189 2.83 -23.00 17.72
C GLY A 189 2.77 -24.52 17.85
N GLU A 190 3.90 -25.21 17.67
CA GLU A 190 3.97 -26.67 17.74
C GLU A 190 3.67 -27.19 19.15
N ILE A 191 4.07 -26.44 20.19
CA ILE A 191 3.76 -26.77 21.59
C ILE A 191 2.24 -26.68 21.82
N GLY A 192 1.59 -25.62 21.31
CA GLY A 192 0.14 -25.48 21.34
C GLY A 192 -0.57 -26.61 20.60
N THR A 193 -0.06 -27.01 19.44
CA THR A 193 -0.58 -28.14 18.67
C THR A 193 -0.45 -29.47 19.41
N LEU A 194 0.69 -29.74 20.05
CA LEU A 194 0.88 -30.93 20.89
C LEU A 194 -0.09 -30.95 22.07
N ALA A 195 -0.31 -29.81 22.72
CA ALA A 195 -1.26 -29.67 23.82
C ALA A 195 -2.72 -29.84 23.32
N PHE A 196 -3.04 -29.29 22.15
CA PHE A 196 -4.35 -29.40 21.51
C PHE A 196 -4.74 -30.86 21.26
N VAL A 197 -3.79 -31.70 20.85
CA VAL A 197 -3.99 -33.15 20.67
C VAL A 197 -3.65 -33.98 21.92
N GLU A 198 -3.66 -33.33 23.08
CA GLU A 198 -3.52 -33.90 24.42
C GLU A 198 -2.24 -34.70 24.67
N ARG A 199 -1.14 -34.38 23.97
CA ARG A 199 0.16 -35.00 24.22
C ARG A 199 0.78 -34.44 25.49
N ARG A 200 1.07 -35.33 26.44
CA ARG A 200 1.77 -34.98 27.69
C ARG A 200 3.29 -35.04 27.55
N GLN A 201 3.78 -35.94 26.70
CA GLN A 201 5.19 -36.19 26.46
C GLN A 201 5.40 -36.55 24.98
N VAL A 202 6.60 -36.25 24.49
CA VAL A 202 7.03 -36.58 23.11
C VAL A 202 8.49 -37.03 23.12
N LYS A 203 8.85 -37.91 22.19
CA LYS A 203 10.24 -38.27 21.90
C LYS A 203 10.84 -37.21 21.00
N VAL A 204 11.98 -36.67 21.43
CA VAL A 204 12.78 -35.70 20.68
C VAL A 204 14.24 -36.09 20.70
N TYR A 205 15.02 -35.65 19.72
CA TYR A 205 16.46 -35.85 19.72
C TYR A 205 17.13 -35.04 20.83
N ARG A 206 18.03 -35.66 21.60
CA ARG A 206 18.78 -34.97 22.66
C ARG A 206 19.66 -33.88 22.07
N LYS A 207 19.69 -32.70 22.72
CA LYS A 207 20.66 -31.65 22.35
C LYS A 207 22.07 -32.02 22.85
N PRO A 208 23.12 -31.78 22.05
CA PRO A 208 24.51 -31.96 22.48
C PRO A 208 24.91 -30.99 23.59
N VAL A 209 25.77 -31.47 24.50
CA VAL A 209 26.47 -30.64 25.48
C VAL A 209 27.78 -30.13 24.87
N VAL A 210 28.12 -28.85 25.05
CA VAL A 210 29.28 -28.21 24.41
C VAL A 210 30.30 -27.74 25.44
N ALA A 211 31.54 -28.20 25.35
CA ALA A 211 32.66 -27.68 26.15
C ALA A 211 33.36 -26.52 25.41
N LEU A 212 33.71 -25.44 26.11
CA LEU A 212 34.45 -24.30 25.58
C LEU A 212 35.81 -24.15 26.24
N LEU A 213 36.84 -23.98 25.42
CA LEU A 213 38.23 -23.78 25.84
C LEU A 213 38.85 -22.60 25.08
N SER A 214 39.61 -21.75 25.76
CA SER A 214 40.51 -20.78 25.10
C SER A 214 41.95 -21.19 25.35
N THR A 215 42.86 -20.94 24.40
CA THR A 215 44.29 -21.22 24.56
C THR A 215 45.13 -19.99 24.25
N GLY A 216 46.17 -19.77 25.06
CA GLY A 216 47.13 -18.68 24.87
C GLY A 216 47.71 -18.22 26.20
N ASN A 217 49.01 -17.89 26.21
CA ASN A 217 49.68 -17.38 27.40
C ASN A 217 49.37 -15.90 27.67
N GLU A 218 48.97 -15.17 26.64
CA GLU A 218 48.60 -13.76 26.70
C GLU A 218 47.17 -13.53 27.20
N LEU A 219 46.33 -14.57 27.23
CA LEU A 219 44.91 -14.44 27.53
C LEU A 219 44.64 -14.31 29.03
N VAL A 220 43.76 -13.37 29.38
CA VAL A 220 43.30 -13.11 30.75
C VAL A 220 41.78 -13.21 30.81
N ASP A 221 41.26 -13.91 31.83
CA ASP A 221 39.82 -13.94 32.10
C ASP A 221 39.36 -12.60 32.69
N LEU A 222 38.34 -11.99 32.09
CA LEU A 222 37.76 -10.72 32.55
C LEU A 222 37.31 -10.76 34.01
N GLN A 223 36.88 -11.92 34.51
CA GLN A 223 36.33 -12.07 35.86
C GLN A 223 37.39 -12.36 36.93
N GLN A 224 38.67 -12.54 36.55
CA GLN A 224 39.76 -12.70 37.53
C GLN A 224 40.31 -11.33 37.95
N GLN A 225 40.36 -11.05 39.25
CA GLN A 225 41.04 -9.88 39.79
C GLN A 225 42.54 -9.95 39.47
N LEU A 226 43.06 -9.00 38.69
CA LEU A 226 44.49 -8.83 38.47
C LEU A 226 45.16 -8.45 39.79
N SER A 227 45.84 -9.40 40.46
CA SER A 227 46.69 -9.09 41.61
C SER A 227 47.84 -8.19 41.16
N SER A 228 47.93 -7.01 41.75
CA SER A 228 48.79 -5.88 41.35
C SER A 228 50.28 -6.04 41.65
N THR A 229 50.84 -7.25 41.54
CA THR A 229 52.25 -7.53 41.80
C THR A 229 52.75 -8.67 40.92
N GLU A 230 52.97 -8.40 39.64
CA GLU A 230 54.05 -9.00 38.84
C GLU A 230 54.16 -8.21 37.53
N GLY A 231 55.14 -7.32 37.49
CA GLY A 231 55.40 -6.46 36.35
C GLY A 231 56.07 -7.20 35.21
N ASN A 232 55.61 -6.90 34.00
CA ASN A 232 56.51 -6.54 32.91
C ASN A 232 55.99 -5.23 32.32
N GLU A 233 56.86 -4.23 32.23
CA GLU A 233 56.54 -2.88 31.81
C GLU A 233 55.84 -2.87 30.43
N GLY A 234 54.55 -2.51 30.40
CA GLY A 234 53.85 -2.07 29.20
C GLY A 234 52.77 -2.99 28.58
N TRP A 235 52.56 -4.23 29.04
CA TRP A 235 51.55 -5.13 28.46
C TRP A 235 50.66 -5.79 29.52
N SER A 236 49.35 -5.48 29.52
CA SER A 236 48.34 -5.98 30.46
C SER A 236 47.63 -7.29 30.06
N GLY A 237 48.21 -8.10 29.17
CA GLY A 237 47.55 -9.27 28.57
C GLY A 237 46.40 -8.89 27.61
N VAL A 238 45.76 -9.90 27.00
CA VAL A 238 44.62 -9.77 26.09
C VAL A 238 43.39 -10.39 26.77
N ILE A 239 42.30 -9.63 26.91
CA ILE A 239 41.07 -10.15 27.51
C ILE A 239 40.45 -11.23 26.61
N ASP A 240 40.14 -12.40 27.19
CA ASP A 240 39.42 -13.46 26.48
C ASP A 240 37.98 -13.04 26.18
N THR A 241 37.73 -12.63 24.93
CA THR A 241 36.40 -12.30 24.44
C THR A 241 35.71 -13.47 23.74
N ASN A 242 36.43 -14.52 23.36
CA ASN A 242 35.90 -15.58 22.51
C ASN A 242 34.96 -16.49 23.29
N ARG A 243 35.43 -17.00 24.43
CA ARG A 243 34.65 -17.94 25.25
C ARG A 243 33.37 -17.31 25.81
N PRO A 244 33.35 -16.09 26.38
CA PRO A 244 32.10 -15.43 26.75
C PRO A 244 31.14 -15.23 25.57
N SER A 245 31.65 -14.84 24.40
CA SER A 245 30.83 -14.61 23.21
C SER A 245 30.20 -15.90 22.67
N LEU A 246 30.98 -16.98 22.59
CA LEU A 246 30.51 -18.29 22.14
C LEU A 246 29.55 -18.91 23.16
N ARG A 247 29.80 -18.74 24.46
CA ARG A 247 28.90 -19.17 25.52
C ARG A 247 27.54 -18.51 25.40
N ALA A 248 27.51 -17.19 25.27
CA ALA A 248 26.26 -16.45 25.08
C ALA A 248 25.49 -16.90 23.82
N ALA A 249 26.20 -17.17 22.71
CA ALA A 249 25.57 -17.67 21.49
C ALA A 249 24.98 -19.08 21.67
N LEU A 250 25.70 -19.99 22.33
CA LEU A 250 25.26 -21.36 22.58
C LEU A 250 24.08 -21.43 23.56
N GLU A 251 24.17 -20.74 24.69
CA GLU A 251 23.10 -20.68 25.70
C GLU A 251 21.85 -19.99 25.13
N GLY A 252 22.02 -18.93 24.35
CA GLY A 252 20.92 -18.25 23.64
C GLY A 252 20.21 -19.13 22.59
N LEU A 253 20.90 -20.16 22.08
CA LEU A 253 20.33 -21.19 21.19
C LEU A 253 19.79 -22.41 21.97
N GLY A 254 19.90 -22.39 23.31
CA GLY A 254 19.39 -23.42 24.21
C GLY A 254 20.25 -24.68 24.29
N TYR A 255 21.57 -24.56 24.08
CA TYR A 255 22.54 -25.62 24.34
C TYR A 255 23.14 -25.48 25.74
N GLU A 256 23.45 -26.62 26.37
CA GLU A 256 24.20 -26.66 27.62
C GLU A 256 25.69 -26.45 27.35
N VAL A 257 26.32 -25.55 28.12
CA VAL A 257 27.72 -25.17 27.92
C VAL A 257 28.55 -25.46 29.16
N ILE A 258 29.64 -26.19 28.97
CA ILE A 258 30.66 -26.45 29.98
C ILE A 258 31.86 -25.55 29.70
N ASP A 259 32.23 -24.75 30.68
CA ASP A 259 33.36 -23.83 30.57
C ASP A 259 34.63 -24.47 31.15
N ILE A 260 35.62 -24.75 30.30
CA ILE A 260 36.90 -25.37 30.68
C ILE A 260 37.94 -24.30 31.10
N GLY A 261 37.70 -23.03 30.76
CA GLY A 261 38.61 -21.91 31.06
C GLY A 261 39.68 -21.68 29.99
N ILE A 262 40.84 -21.19 30.43
CA ILE A 262 41.98 -20.81 29.58
C ILE A 262 43.14 -21.77 29.84
N ALA A 263 43.57 -22.51 28.81
CA ALA A 263 44.78 -23.34 28.88
C ALA A 263 46.01 -22.55 28.41
N ARG A 264 47.08 -22.60 29.19
CA ARG A 264 48.41 -22.06 28.80
C ARG A 264 49.02 -22.92 27.70
N ASP A 265 49.93 -22.34 26.90
CA ASP A 265 50.60 -23.01 25.77
C ASP A 265 51.69 -23.99 26.22
N SER A 266 51.33 -24.94 27.08
CA SER A 266 52.13 -26.12 27.40
C SER A 266 51.40 -27.39 26.99
N ILE A 267 52.17 -28.41 26.62
CA ILE A 267 51.64 -29.71 26.16
C ILE A 267 50.73 -30.33 27.23
N ASP A 268 51.18 -30.37 28.48
CA ASP A 268 50.43 -31.01 29.58
C ASP A 268 49.12 -30.27 29.91
N ALA A 269 49.15 -28.92 29.92
CA ALA A 269 47.95 -28.12 30.18
C ALA A 269 46.91 -28.30 29.07
N HIS A 270 47.34 -28.34 27.81
CA HIS A 270 46.46 -28.61 26.68
C HIS A 270 45.88 -30.02 26.73
N ILE A 271 46.69 -31.05 26.98
CA ILE A 271 46.20 -32.44 27.06
C ILE A 271 45.18 -32.58 28.19
N SER A 272 45.46 -31.99 29.36
CA SER A 272 44.55 -32.03 30.51
C SER A 272 43.22 -31.34 30.18
N ALA A 273 43.24 -30.12 29.64
CA ALA A 273 42.03 -29.37 29.31
C ALA A 273 41.21 -30.00 28.16
N LEU A 274 41.88 -30.50 27.12
CA LEU A 274 41.22 -31.22 26.02
C LEU A 274 40.59 -32.52 26.52
N SER A 275 41.28 -33.28 27.37
CA SER A 275 40.75 -34.52 27.94
C SER A 275 39.55 -34.27 28.86
N ASP A 276 39.60 -33.22 29.69
CA ASP A 276 38.47 -32.83 30.55
C ASP A 276 37.23 -32.49 29.70
N GLY A 277 37.40 -31.61 28.70
CA GLY A 277 36.32 -31.22 27.80
C GLY A 277 35.70 -32.40 27.04
N ILE A 278 36.54 -33.29 26.48
CA ILE A 278 36.08 -34.49 25.75
C ILE A 278 35.34 -35.47 26.66
N SER A 279 35.72 -35.59 27.93
CA SER A 279 35.08 -36.49 28.89
C SER A 279 33.69 -36.02 29.34
N ARG A 280 33.42 -34.71 29.27
CA ARG A 280 32.21 -34.09 29.84
C ARG A 280 31.20 -33.60 28.81
N ALA A 281 31.58 -33.49 27.54
CA ALA A 281 30.75 -32.93 26.48
C ALA A 281 30.63 -33.85 25.26
N ASP A 282 29.68 -33.55 24.37
CA ASP A 282 29.55 -34.19 23.06
C ASP A 282 30.42 -33.49 22.01
N VAL A 283 30.58 -32.17 22.17
CA VAL A 283 31.39 -31.30 21.29
C VAL A 283 32.32 -30.43 22.13
N LEU A 284 33.61 -30.39 21.78
CA LEU A 284 34.58 -29.46 22.34
C LEU A 284 34.91 -28.36 21.31
N VAL A 285 34.75 -27.10 21.69
CA VAL A 285 35.13 -25.95 20.87
C VAL A 285 36.28 -25.23 21.56
N THR A 286 37.42 -25.14 20.88
CA THR A 286 38.59 -24.41 21.35
C THR A 286 38.87 -23.19 20.47
N THR A 287 39.36 -22.10 21.07
CA THR A 287 39.75 -20.88 20.35
C THR A 287 41.19 -20.47 20.68
N GLY A 288 41.96 -20.10 19.65
CA GLY A 288 43.42 -19.96 19.78
C GLY A 288 44.15 -21.24 19.36
N GLY A 289 45.48 -21.19 19.21
CA GLY A 289 46.30 -22.40 18.96
C GLY A 289 46.06 -23.17 17.63
N THR A 290 45.42 -22.55 16.63
CA THR A 290 45.00 -23.20 15.37
C THR A 290 45.81 -22.82 14.11
N SER A 291 46.77 -21.89 14.21
CA SER A 291 47.48 -21.26 13.08
C SER A 291 48.78 -22.01 12.66
N MET A 292 49.86 -21.28 12.35
CA MET A 292 51.16 -21.81 11.86
C MET A 292 52.35 -21.45 12.78
N GLY A 293 52.10 -20.96 13.99
CA GLY A 293 53.09 -20.63 15.01
C GLY A 293 53.70 -21.88 15.66
N ALA A 294 54.87 -21.73 16.31
CA ALA A 294 55.50 -22.83 17.05
C ALA A 294 54.67 -23.30 18.26
N SER A 295 53.73 -22.46 18.72
CA SER A 295 52.83 -22.71 19.84
C SER A 295 51.43 -23.22 19.45
N ASP A 296 51.16 -23.48 18.16
CA ASP A 296 49.86 -24.02 17.71
C ASP A 296 49.82 -25.55 17.91
N LEU A 297 49.58 -25.96 19.16
CA LEU A 297 49.70 -27.35 19.61
C LEU A 297 48.45 -28.20 19.35
N LEU A 298 47.30 -27.62 19.00
CA LEU A 298 46.01 -28.33 18.97
C LEU A 298 46.01 -29.57 18.06
N LYS A 299 46.38 -29.42 16.78
CA LYS A 299 46.28 -30.51 15.79
C LYS A 299 47.26 -31.66 16.10
N PRO A 300 48.55 -31.40 16.39
CA PRO A 300 49.46 -32.46 16.78
C PRO A 300 49.04 -33.20 18.05
N LEU A 301 48.47 -32.51 19.04
CA LEU A 301 48.00 -33.13 20.28
C LEU A 301 46.77 -34.01 20.06
N LEU A 302 45.82 -33.56 19.23
CA LEU A 302 44.66 -34.37 18.86
C LEU A 302 45.11 -35.68 18.18
N GLU A 303 46.02 -35.61 17.19
CA GLU A 303 46.48 -36.80 16.45
C GLU A 303 47.37 -37.72 17.30
N ARG A 304 48.36 -37.17 18.02
CA ARG A 304 49.42 -37.96 18.66
C ARG A 304 49.10 -38.40 20.09
N ASN A 305 48.28 -37.63 20.80
CA ASN A 305 48.04 -37.85 22.24
C ASN A 305 46.60 -38.29 22.54
N LEU A 306 45.64 -37.94 21.67
CA LEU A 306 44.23 -38.27 21.86
C LEU A 306 43.69 -39.24 20.80
N ASN A 307 44.54 -39.75 19.90
CA ASN A 307 44.15 -40.66 18.81
C ASN A 307 43.02 -40.10 17.93
N GLY A 308 42.93 -38.78 17.82
CA GLY A 308 41.91 -38.09 17.05
C GLY A 308 42.20 -38.10 15.55
N THR A 309 41.13 -38.08 14.76
CA THR A 309 41.18 -37.93 13.31
C THR A 309 40.90 -36.49 12.95
N ILE A 310 41.86 -35.80 12.32
CA ILE A 310 41.65 -34.46 11.76
C ILE A 310 40.95 -34.59 10.41
N HIS A 311 39.67 -34.21 10.33
CA HIS A 311 38.90 -34.21 9.09
C HIS A 311 39.32 -33.08 8.16
N PHE A 312 39.56 -31.89 8.73
CA PHE A 312 40.28 -30.81 8.06
C PHE A 312 40.95 -29.89 9.08
N GLY A 313 42.11 -29.33 8.71
CA GLY A 313 42.84 -28.39 9.56
C GLY A 313 42.80 -26.93 9.08
N ARG A 314 42.31 -26.67 7.87
CA ARG A 314 42.26 -25.34 7.24
C ARG A 314 41.18 -25.28 6.17
N VAL A 315 40.43 -24.17 6.13
CA VAL A 315 39.35 -23.94 5.15
C VAL A 315 39.68 -22.76 4.23
N ALA A 316 39.34 -22.86 2.95
CA ALA A 316 39.54 -21.81 1.93
C ALA A 316 38.52 -20.66 2.09
N MET A 317 38.59 -19.94 3.22
CA MET A 317 37.70 -18.83 3.54
C MET A 317 38.43 -17.68 4.27
N LYS A 318 37.85 -16.48 4.23
CA LYS A 318 38.28 -15.33 5.03
C LYS A 318 37.06 -14.53 5.52
N PRO A 319 36.95 -14.22 6.82
CA PRO A 319 37.79 -14.74 7.93
C PRO A 319 37.59 -16.26 8.13
N GLY A 320 38.48 -16.96 8.86
CA GLY A 320 38.27 -18.38 9.21
C GLY A 320 39.26 -19.42 8.66
N LYS A 321 40.31 -19.01 7.94
CA LYS A 321 41.28 -19.94 7.33
C LYS A 321 41.86 -21.05 8.23
N PRO A 322 42.24 -20.80 9.51
CA PRO A 322 42.85 -21.84 10.35
C PRO A 322 41.85 -22.79 11.04
N THR A 323 40.56 -22.73 10.70
CA THR A 323 39.53 -23.57 11.32
C THR A 323 39.83 -25.06 11.17
N THR A 324 39.68 -25.78 12.27
CA THR A 324 39.96 -27.22 12.38
C THR A 324 38.71 -27.96 12.81
N PHE A 325 38.45 -29.12 12.22
CA PHE A 325 37.42 -30.06 12.65
C PHE A 325 38.02 -31.45 12.76
N ALA A 326 37.76 -32.11 13.88
CA ALA A 326 38.30 -33.42 14.21
C ALA A 326 37.28 -34.26 14.97
N SER A 327 37.46 -35.58 14.98
CA SER A 327 36.77 -36.50 15.88
C SER A 327 37.78 -37.22 16.77
N VAL A 328 37.43 -37.45 18.03
CA VAL A 328 38.25 -38.16 19.00
C VAL A 328 37.49 -39.39 19.50
N PRO A 329 38.05 -40.60 19.41
CA PRO A 329 37.40 -41.81 19.91
C PRO A 329 37.04 -41.68 21.39
N SER A 330 35.82 -42.09 21.75
CA SER A 330 35.42 -42.13 23.15
C SER A 330 36.17 -43.24 23.89
N ARG A 331 36.65 -42.95 25.11
CA ARG A 331 37.39 -43.92 25.93
C ARG A 331 36.51 -45.09 26.41
N ASP A 332 35.20 -44.88 26.46
CA ASP A 332 34.23 -45.87 26.96
C ASP A 332 33.58 -46.69 25.84
N GLY A 333 34.15 -46.65 24.62
CA GLY A 333 33.60 -47.34 23.44
C GLY A 333 32.31 -46.72 22.87
N GLY A 334 31.91 -45.55 23.38
CA GLY A 334 30.80 -44.76 22.86
C GLY A 334 31.15 -43.98 21.59
N ARG A 335 30.22 -43.14 21.13
CA ARG A 335 30.40 -42.30 19.94
C ARG A 335 31.63 -41.38 20.07
N ASP A 336 32.35 -41.22 18.96
CA ASP A 336 33.41 -40.23 18.81
C ASP A 336 32.94 -38.81 19.20
N LYS A 337 33.79 -38.11 19.94
CA LYS A 337 33.56 -36.72 20.36
C LYS A 337 34.05 -35.77 19.28
N LEU A 338 33.27 -34.73 18.99
CA LEU A 338 33.63 -33.76 17.95
C LEU A 338 34.47 -32.63 18.54
N VAL A 339 35.53 -32.23 17.84
CA VAL A 339 36.41 -31.14 18.28
C VAL A 339 36.52 -30.10 17.18
N PHE A 340 36.23 -28.84 17.51
CA PHE A 340 36.37 -27.68 16.64
C PHE A 340 37.45 -26.74 17.17
N GLY A 341 38.46 -26.48 16.35
CA GLY A 341 39.47 -25.45 16.60
C GLY A 341 39.15 -24.19 15.81
N LEU A 342 38.69 -23.14 16.48
CA LEU A 342 38.33 -21.87 15.86
C LEU A 342 39.49 -20.85 15.94
N PRO A 343 39.53 -19.85 15.05
CA PRO A 343 40.55 -18.81 15.09
C PRO A 343 40.47 -17.97 16.38
N GLY A 344 41.61 -17.51 16.89
CA GLY A 344 41.65 -16.67 18.09
C GLY A 344 41.07 -15.25 17.93
N ASN A 345 40.81 -14.80 16.69
CA ASN A 345 40.15 -13.51 16.45
C ASN A 345 38.64 -13.60 16.73
N PRO A 346 38.02 -12.69 17.52
CA PRO A 346 36.64 -12.86 17.98
C PRO A 346 35.58 -12.87 16.89
N ALA A 347 35.69 -11.98 15.90
CA ALA A 347 34.78 -11.99 14.77
C ALA A 347 34.93 -13.27 13.94
N SER A 348 36.17 -13.74 13.76
CA SER A 348 36.45 -14.97 13.03
C SER A 348 35.90 -16.20 13.76
N ALA A 349 36.05 -16.27 15.09
CA ALA A 349 35.52 -17.33 15.92
C ALA A 349 34.00 -17.45 15.77
N LEU A 350 33.26 -16.34 15.92
CA LEU A 350 31.81 -16.32 15.76
C LEU A 350 31.37 -16.70 14.34
N VAL A 351 32.05 -16.21 13.31
CA VAL A 351 31.77 -16.60 11.91
C VAL A 351 31.92 -18.11 11.73
N THR A 352 33.03 -18.68 12.17
CA THR A 352 33.31 -20.12 12.03
C THR A 352 32.41 -20.98 12.92
N PHE A 353 31.96 -20.45 14.06
CA PHE A 353 30.95 -21.07 14.89
C PHE A 353 29.63 -21.23 14.12
N TYR A 354 29.12 -20.16 13.52
CA TYR A 354 27.86 -20.20 12.78
C TYR A 354 27.91 -21.05 11.51
N LEU A 355 29.08 -21.18 10.88
CA LEU A 355 29.24 -21.95 9.65
C LEU A 355 29.52 -23.43 9.86
N PHE A 356 30.21 -23.81 10.95
CA PHE A 356 30.66 -25.19 11.13
C PHE A 356 30.17 -25.79 12.45
N VAL A 357 30.26 -25.07 13.56
CA VAL A 357 29.85 -25.60 14.86
C VAL A 357 28.32 -25.71 14.94
N LEU A 358 27.58 -24.65 14.61
CA LEU A 358 26.12 -24.67 14.69
C LEU A 358 25.47 -25.74 13.79
N PRO A 359 25.87 -25.91 12.51
CA PRO A 359 25.33 -27.00 11.69
C PRO A 359 25.62 -28.38 12.28
N ALA A 360 26.82 -28.60 12.86
CA ALA A 360 27.13 -29.84 13.57
C ALA A 360 26.19 -30.06 14.76
N LEU A 361 25.99 -29.04 15.60
CA LEU A 361 25.12 -29.12 16.77
C LEU A 361 23.65 -29.37 16.41
N ARG A 362 23.17 -28.75 15.33
CA ARG A 362 21.82 -29.00 14.79
C ARG A 362 21.70 -30.43 14.29
N ARG A 363 22.69 -30.92 13.54
CA ARG A 363 22.71 -32.29 13.03
C ARG A 363 22.74 -33.33 14.16
N LEU A 364 23.57 -33.12 15.19
CA LEU A 364 23.56 -33.92 16.43
C LEU A 364 22.20 -33.86 17.13
N GLY A 365 21.53 -32.69 17.12
CA GLY A 365 20.19 -32.48 17.66
C GLY A 365 19.03 -32.96 16.77
N GLY A 366 19.30 -33.77 15.74
CA GLY A 366 18.27 -34.40 14.90
C GLY A 366 17.80 -33.59 13.70
N TRP A 367 18.36 -32.41 13.44
CA TRP A 367 17.97 -31.62 12.27
C TRP A 367 18.36 -32.34 10.98
N ALA A 368 17.50 -32.23 9.97
CA ALA A 368 17.81 -32.73 8.63
C ALA A 368 18.99 -31.93 8.03
N PRO A 369 19.91 -32.57 7.28
CA PRO A 369 21.09 -31.91 6.72
C PRO A 369 20.77 -30.63 5.93
N GLU A 370 19.63 -30.61 5.24
CA GLU A 370 19.21 -29.52 4.33
C GLU A 370 18.86 -28.22 5.08
N VAL A 371 18.47 -28.33 6.36
CA VAL A 371 18.05 -27.19 7.20
C VAL A 371 18.97 -27.00 8.42
N ALA A 372 19.99 -27.84 8.58
CA ALA A 372 20.99 -27.68 9.63
C ALA A 372 21.85 -26.42 9.42
N GLU A 373 22.06 -26.02 8.17
CA GLU A 373 22.81 -24.82 7.82
C GLU A 373 22.02 -23.51 8.05
N LEU A 374 22.71 -22.38 8.07
CA LEU A 374 22.05 -21.08 8.00
C LEU A 374 21.54 -20.81 6.59
N ALA A 375 20.37 -20.19 6.47
CA ALA A 375 19.83 -19.76 5.18
C ALA A 375 20.83 -18.86 4.45
N ARG A 376 21.29 -19.30 3.28
CA ARG A 376 22.21 -18.55 2.42
C ARG A 376 21.38 -17.73 1.43
N VAL A 377 21.65 -16.43 1.33
CA VAL A 377 21.09 -15.59 0.26
C VAL A 377 22.19 -15.45 -0.80
N PRO A 378 21.95 -15.83 -2.08
CA PRO A 378 22.93 -15.64 -3.13
C PRO A 378 23.15 -14.13 -3.34
N VAL A 379 24.39 -13.70 -3.18
CA VAL A 379 24.79 -12.30 -3.43
C VAL A 379 25.70 -12.31 -4.66
N GLU A 380 25.26 -11.67 -5.73
CA GLU A 380 26.02 -11.58 -6.97
C GLU A 380 27.09 -10.48 -6.85
N SER A 381 28.36 -10.85 -6.65
CA SER A 381 29.46 -9.87 -6.62
C SER A 381 30.04 -9.67 -8.01
N ARG A 382 29.78 -8.52 -8.65
CA ARG A 382 30.53 -8.07 -9.83
C ARG A 382 31.94 -7.65 -9.39
N LYS A 383 33.01 -8.24 -9.94
CA LYS A 383 34.42 -7.91 -9.59
C LYS A 383 34.67 -6.40 -9.73
N PRO A 384 35.20 -5.71 -8.70
CA PRO A 384 35.85 -4.43 -8.89
C PRO A 384 37.36 -4.61 -9.09
N ALA A 385 37.93 -3.91 -10.07
CA ALA A 385 39.31 -3.50 -10.01
C ALA A 385 39.51 -2.66 -8.72
N MET A 386 40.65 -2.78 -8.04
CA MET A 386 40.97 -1.89 -6.92
C MET A 386 41.10 -0.45 -7.40
N SER A 387 39.99 0.27 -7.37
CA SER A 387 39.94 1.72 -7.21
C SER A 387 39.25 1.95 -5.87
N GLY A 388 39.75 2.89 -5.05
CA GLY A 388 39.17 3.20 -3.74
C GLY A 388 37.64 3.36 -3.83
N VAL A 389 36.91 3.06 -2.76
CA VAL A 389 35.45 3.15 -2.74
C VAL A 389 35.04 4.54 -3.21
N LYS A 390 34.68 4.65 -4.49
CA LYS A 390 33.99 5.79 -5.04
C LYS A 390 32.54 5.51 -4.79
N VAL A 391 31.90 6.40 -4.04
CA VAL A 391 30.44 6.53 -4.08
C VAL A 391 30.07 6.55 -5.55
N ASP A 392 29.21 5.63 -5.96
CA ASP A 392 28.57 5.67 -7.27
C ASP A 392 27.62 6.86 -7.24
N TRP A 393 28.19 8.05 -7.42
CA TRP A 393 27.44 9.30 -7.44
C TRP A 393 26.37 9.24 -8.51
N GLY A 394 26.51 8.44 -9.57
CA GLY A 394 25.43 8.19 -10.53
C GLY A 394 24.18 7.58 -9.90
N LYS A 395 24.29 6.71 -8.89
CA LYS A 395 23.12 6.18 -8.15
C LYS A 395 22.56 7.14 -7.11
N VAL A 396 23.40 8.02 -6.57
CA VAL A 396 22.98 9.05 -5.59
C VAL A 396 22.31 10.23 -6.31
N GLU A 397 22.88 10.64 -7.43
CA GLU A 397 22.39 11.69 -8.33
C GLU A 397 21.17 11.21 -9.13
N HIS A 398 21.07 9.89 -9.42
CA HIS A 398 19.95 9.29 -10.16
C HIS A 398 19.40 8.02 -9.46
N PRO A 399 18.71 8.18 -8.31
CA PRO A 399 18.15 7.05 -7.57
C PRO A 399 17.05 6.33 -8.37
N THR A 400 16.94 5.01 -8.19
CA THR A 400 15.80 4.23 -8.71
C THR A 400 14.59 4.47 -7.84
N PHE A 401 13.50 4.95 -8.43
CA PHE A 401 12.27 5.28 -7.71
C PHE A 401 11.40 4.04 -7.45
N ALA A 402 10.85 3.96 -6.25
CA ALA A 402 9.84 2.98 -5.88
C ALA A 402 8.64 3.73 -5.27
N PHE A 403 7.45 3.51 -5.83
CA PHE A 403 6.21 4.21 -5.43
C PHE A 403 5.94 4.10 -3.92
N GLN A 404 6.07 2.89 -3.36
CA GLN A 404 5.95 2.62 -1.93
C GLN A 404 6.54 1.23 -1.62
N GLN A 405 7.48 1.13 -0.67
CA GLN A 405 8.04 -0.17 -0.25
C GLN A 405 7.46 -0.69 1.07
N PHE A 406 6.97 0.21 1.92
CA PHE A 406 6.35 -0.12 3.21
C PHE A 406 5.01 0.61 3.36
N PRO A 407 4.04 0.03 4.08
CA PRO A 407 2.85 0.76 4.49
C PRO A 407 3.26 2.03 5.25
N SER A 408 2.92 3.19 4.70
CA SER A 408 3.12 4.50 5.31
C SER A 408 1.78 4.98 5.87
N ARG A 409 1.81 5.95 6.78
CA ARG A 409 0.58 6.57 7.31
C ARG A 409 0.66 8.09 7.18
N ARG A 410 -0.46 8.72 6.82
CA ARG A 410 -0.67 10.17 6.95
C ARG A 410 -1.70 10.40 8.05
N SER A 411 -1.47 11.40 8.89
CA SER A 411 -2.46 11.80 9.91
C SER A 411 -3.45 12.77 9.29
N VAL A 412 -4.68 12.77 9.80
CA VAL A 412 -5.65 13.83 9.47
C VAL A 412 -5.10 15.16 9.93
N VAL A 413 -5.18 16.18 9.07
CA VAL A 413 -4.74 17.54 9.35
C VAL A 413 -5.93 18.33 9.86
N TYR A 414 -5.79 18.99 11.00
CA TYR A 414 -6.83 19.81 11.60
C TYR A 414 -6.46 21.29 11.56
N GLY A 415 -7.44 22.17 11.29
CA GLY A 415 -7.24 23.62 11.24
C GLY A 415 -8.50 24.39 11.63
N LYS A 416 -8.33 25.58 12.19
CA LYS A 416 -9.45 26.47 12.59
C LYS A 416 -9.62 27.66 11.64
N LYS A 417 -8.52 28.15 11.05
CA LYS A 417 -8.54 29.37 10.22
C LYS A 417 -8.61 29.10 8.72
N GLY A 418 -8.34 27.88 8.29
CA GLY A 418 -8.34 27.51 6.89
C GLY A 418 -7.39 26.37 6.63
N VAL A 419 -7.67 25.62 5.58
CA VAL A 419 -6.90 24.44 5.18
C VAL A 419 -6.80 24.42 3.66
N VAL A 420 -5.64 24.06 3.16
CA VAL A 420 -5.39 23.80 1.74
C VAL A 420 -4.98 22.33 1.59
N SER A 421 -5.60 21.61 0.66
CA SER A 421 -5.26 20.22 0.33
C SER A 421 -5.07 20.06 -1.17
N CYS A 422 -3.89 19.62 -1.59
CA CYS A 422 -3.44 19.69 -2.99
C CYS A 422 -2.34 18.66 -3.28
N THR A 423 -2.18 18.28 -4.55
CA THR A 423 -1.17 17.32 -5.05
C THR A 423 0.26 17.84 -5.08
N GLN A 424 0.51 19.12 -4.80
CA GLN A 424 1.86 19.69 -4.76
C GLN A 424 2.13 20.52 -3.50
N PRO A 425 3.20 20.25 -2.73
CA PRO A 425 3.49 20.97 -1.48
C PRO A 425 3.70 22.48 -1.65
N LEU A 426 4.35 22.91 -2.74
CA LEU A 426 4.58 24.35 -3.00
C LEU A 426 3.30 25.08 -3.41
N ALA A 427 2.35 24.38 -4.04
CA ALA A 427 1.03 24.94 -4.32
C ALA A 427 0.19 25.07 -3.04
N VAL A 428 0.30 24.12 -2.10
CA VAL A 428 -0.30 24.24 -0.76
C VAL A 428 0.19 25.52 -0.07
N GLU A 429 1.52 25.76 -0.08
CA GLU A 429 2.09 26.95 0.56
C GLU A 429 1.64 28.25 -0.14
N ALA A 430 1.51 28.27 -1.47
CA ALA A 430 0.96 29.42 -2.19
C ALA A 430 -0.46 29.77 -1.72
N GLY A 431 -1.34 28.78 -1.54
CA GLY A 431 -2.67 28.98 -0.98
C GLY A 431 -2.65 29.49 0.47
N LEU A 432 -1.80 28.90 1.32
CA LEU A 432 -1.63 29.32 2.71
C LEU A 432 -1.09 30.75 2.83
N GLU A 433 -0.17 31.16 1.95
CA GLU A 433 0.32 32.55 1.90
C GLU A 433 -0.83 33.53 1.68
N ILE A 434 -1.75 33.22 0.76
CA ILE A 434 -2.91 34.09 0.48
C ILE A 434 -3.90 34.11 1.64
N LEU A 435 -4.19 32.96 2.25
CA LEU A 435 -5.02 32.91 3.46
C LEU A 435 -4.40 33.75 4.60
N ARG A 436 -3.08 33.71 4.78
CA ARG A 436 -2.36 34.52 5.79
C ARG A 436 -2.41 36.02 5.50
N LYS A 437 -2.44 36.42 4.23
CA LYS A 437 -2.64 37.83 3.82
C LYS A 437 -4.09 38.31 3.97
N GLY A 438 -5.01 37.42 4.35
CA GLY A 438 -6.42 37.74 4.58
C GLY A 438 -7.32 37.49 3.37
N GLY A 439 -6.83 36.79 2.34
CA GLY A 439 -7.66 36.25 1.26
C GLY A 439 -8.62 35.16 1.75
N ASN A 440 -9.70 34.94 1.02
CA ASN A 440 -10.66 33.86 1.29
C ASN A 440 -10.31 32.57 0.53
N ALA A 441 -11.17 31.55 0.67
CA ALA A 441 -10.96 30.26 0.00
C ALA A 441 -10.88 30.38 -1.53
N ALA A 442 -11.58 31.33 -2.17
CA ALA A 442 -11.52 31.54 -3.62
C ALA A 442 -10.20 32.22 -4.05
N ASP A 443 -9.74 33.23 -3.31
CA ASP A 443 -8.44 33.88 -3.57
C ASP A 443 -7.30 32.86 -3.48
N ALA A 444 -7.28 32.08 -2.39
CA ALA A 444 -6.28 31.06 -2.17
C ALA A 444 -6.37 29.91 -3.16
N ALA A 445 -7.59 29.55 -3.62
CA ALA A 445 -7.76 28.55 -4.66
C ALA A 445 -7.09 28.97 -5.98
N VAL A 446 -7.20 30.23 -6.39
CA VAL A 446 -6.53 30.71 -7.61
C VAL A 446 -5.01 30.70 -7.46
N ALA A 447 -4.47 31.05 -6.29
CA ALA A 447 -3.04 30.95 -6.03
C ALA A 447 -2.53 29.51 -6.12
N VAL A 448 -3.27 28.54 -5.57
CA VAL A 448 -2.97 27.10 -5.71
C VAL A 448 -3.00 26.69 -7.17
N SER A 449 -4.04 27.09 -7.91
CA SER A 449 -4.22 26.79 -9.35
C SER A 449 -3.04 27.29 -10.20
N ALA A 450 -2.63 28.54 -10.00
CA ALA A 450 -1.51 29.14 -10.72
C ALA A 450 -0.17 28.50 -10.33
N ALA A 451 0.03 28.17 -9.05
CA ALA A 451 1.22 27.47 -8.59
C ALA A 451 1.31 26.05 -9.17
N LEU A 452 0.18 25.33 -9.28
CA LEU A 452 0.10 24.01 -9.91
C LEU A 452 0.50 24.03 -11.39
N ASN A 453 0.24 25.11 -12.12
CA ASN A 453 0.73 25.26 -13.49
C ASN A 453 2.28 25.22 -13.55
N VAL A 454 2.97 25.66 -12.48
CA VAL A 454 4.43 25.62 -12.39
C VAL A 454 4.92 24.28 -11.86
N THR A 455 4.29 23.77 -10.80
CA THR A 455 4.79 22.61 -10.04
C THR A 455 4.29 21.27 -10.58
N GLU A 456 3.18 21.25 -11.34
CA GLU A 456 2.60 20.05 -11.96
C GLU A 456 2.00 20.37 -13.36
N PRO A 457 2.81 20.91 -14.31
CA PRO A 457 2.33 21.23 -15.66
C PRO A 457 1.97 19.98 -16.48
N THR A 458 2.36 18.80 -15.98
CA THR A 458 2.02 17.48 -16.54
C THR A 458 0.54 17.14 -16.43
N SER A 459 -0.26 17.96 -15.76
CA SER A 459 -1.68 17.67 -15.50
C SER A 459 -2.60 18.89 -15.62
N CYS A 460 -2.04 20.10 -15.77
CA CYS A 460 -2.83 21.32 -15.90
C CYS A 460 -2.00 22.52 -16.40
N GLY A 461 -2.69 23.62 -16.70
CA GLY A 461 -2.07 24.92 -16.85
C GLY A 461 -3.03 25.98 -17.38
N ILE A 462 -2.52 27.19 -17.54
CA ILE A 462 -3.23 28.35 -18.10
C ILE A 462 -3.71 28.11 -19.55
N GLY A 463 -3.08 27.17 -20.26
CA GLY A 463 -3.48 26.69 -21.59
C GLY A 463 -4.63 25.67 -21.60
N GLY A 464 -5.22 25.39 -20.44
CA GLY A 464 -6.37 24.51 -20.27
C GLY A 464 -7.63 25.22 -19.79
N ASP A 465 -8.50 24.44 -19.15
CA ASP A 465 -9.81 24.88 -18.65
C ASP A 465 -9.92 24.69 -17.13
N ALA A 466 -10.86 25.40 -16.49
CA ALA A 466 -11.10 25.31 -15.05
C ALA A 466 -12.58 25.29 -14.69
N PHE A 467 -12.91 24.61 -13.59
CA PHE A 467 -14.23 24.58 -12.97
C PHE A 467 -14.12 24.81 -11.46
N CYS A 468 -15.14 25.42 -10.87
CA CYS A 468 -15.18 25.69 -9.45
C CYS A 468 -16.59 25.54 -8.88
N LEU A 469 -16.70 24.92 -7.70
CA LEU A 469 -17.81 25.09 -6.78
C LEU A 469 -17.34 25.87 -5.56
N PHE A 470 -18.05 26.94 -5.24
CA PHE A 470 -17.77 27.79 -4.09
C PHE A 470 -18.97 27.79 -3.16
N TYR A 471 -18.76 27.42 -1.90
CA TYR A 471 -19.74 27.60 -0.83
C TYR A 471 -19.49 28.94 -0.14
N ASP A 472 -20.47 29.84 -0.24
CA ASP A 472 -20.49 31.12 0.46
C ASP A 472 -21.19 30.95 1.80
N ALA A 473 -20.40 30.93 2.88
CA ALA A 473 -20.92 30.74 4.23
C ALA A 473 -21.76 31.92 4.73
N SER A 474 -21.64 33.10 4.12
CA SER A 474 -22.49 34.25 4.48
C SER A 474 -23.89 34.14 3.90
N LYS A 475 -24.05 33.38 2.81
CA LYS A 475 -25.33 33.17 2.10
C LYS A 475 -25.89 31.75 2.25
N ASN A 476 -25.12 30.82 2.80
CA ASN A 476 -25.43 29.39 2.85
C ASN A 476 -25.83 28.83 1.47
N ASN A 477 -25.10 29.20 0.43
CA ASN A 477 -25.36 28.71 -0.92
C ASN A 477 -24.09 28.25 -1.63
N VAL A 478 -24.29 27.38 -2.63
CA VAL A 478 -23.24 26.88 -3.52
C VAL A 478 -23.35 27.63 -4.84
N GLN A 479 -22.23 28.10 -5.36
CA GLN A 479 -22.12 28.75 -6.67
C GLN A 479 -21.23 27.91 -7.58
N ALA A 480 -21.58 27.77 -8.85
CA ALA A 480 -20.76 27.08 -9.84
C ALA A 480 -20.19 28.03 -10.90
N LEU A 481 -18.96 27.77 -11.29
CA LEU A 481 -18.22 28.49 -12.32
C LEU A 481 -17.72 27.51 -13.36
N ASN A 482 -18.05 27.77 -14.62
CA ASN A 482 -17.61 27.02 -15.80
C ASN A 482 -16.68 27.89 -16.64
N GLY A 483 -15.38 27.62 -16.53
CA GLY A 483 -14.31 28.22 -17.30
C GLY A 483 -13.81 27.30 -18.41
N SER A 484 -14.70 26.57 -19.09
CA SER A 484 -14.33 25.74 -20.24
C SER A 484 -14.46 26.44 -21.60
N GLY A 485 -13.49 26.17 -22.45
CA GLY A 485 -13.36 26.65 -23.81
C GLY A 485 -14.39 26.14 -24.80
N ARG A 486 -14.71 26.97 -25.80
CA ARG A 486 -15.45 26.57 -27.01
C ARG A 486 -14.47 26.14 -28.10
N SER A 487 -14.91 25.26 -28.99
CA SER A 487 -14.24 25.00 -30.26
C SER A 487 -14.17 26.28 -31.10
N PRO A 488 -13.16 26.41 -31.99
CA PRO A 488 -13.16 27.45 -33.02
C PRO A 488 -14.48 27.48 -33.78
N LYS A 489 -15.01 28.67 -34.10
CA LYS A 489 -16.28 28.79 -34.83
C LYS A 489 -16.24 28.13 -36.21
N ALA A 490 -15.07 28.10 -36.84
CA ALA A 490 -14.87 27.49 -38.17
C ALA A 490 -14.65 25.97 -38.13
N LEU A 491 -14.61 25.34 -36.95
CA LEU A 491 -14.33 23.92 -36.82
C LEU A 491 -15.64 23.11 -36.74
N ASP A 492 -15.90 22.30 -37.75
CA ASP A 492 -16.96 21.29 -37.78
C ASP A 492 -16.37 19.89 -38.13
N ILE A 493 -17.24 18.89 -38.25
CA ILE A 493 -16.82 17.52 -38.60
C ILE A 493 -16.12 17.50 -39.96
N ASP A 494 -16.66 18.17 -40.98
CA ASP A 494 -16.12 18.14 -42.34
C ASP A 494 -14.73 18.77 -42.41
N VAL A 495 -14.54 19.91 -41.74
CA VAL A 495 -13.25 20.58 -41.60
C VAL A 495 -12.27 19.68 -40.85
N ALA A 496 -12.68 19.05 -39.74
CA ALA A 496 -11.85 18.11 -39.01
C ALA A 496 -11.42 16.91 -39.88
N ARG A 497 -12.35 16.33 -40.67
CA ARG A 497 -12.03 15.24 -41.61
C ARG A 497 -11.06 15.69 -42.70
N LYS A 498 -11.27 16.87 -43.27
CA LYS A 498 -10.38 17.46 -44.28
C LYS A 498 -8.97 17.70 -43.74
N ASN A 499 -8.87 18.01 -42.44
CA ASN A 499 -7.60 18.16 -41.72
C ASN A 499 -6.99 16.83 -41.25
N GLY A 500 -7.58 15.69 -41.62
CA GLY A 500 -7.01 14.37 -41.37
C GLY A 500 -7.53 13.63 -40.13
N ALA A 501 -8.59 14.13 -39.49
CA ALA A 501 -9.20 13.42 -38.36
C ALA A 501 -9.84 12.10 -38.80
N MET A 502 -9.38 10.98 -38.24
CA MET A 502 -9.87 9.63 -38.51
C MET A 502 -10.64 9.07 -37.30
N GLY A 503 -11.55 8.11 -37.51
CA GLY A 503 -12.27 7.46 -36.41
C GLY A 503 -13.39 8.31 -35.81
N ARG A 504 -13.80 8.05 -34.56
CA ARG A 504 -14.98 8.69 -33.93
C ARG A 504 -14.66 9.97 -33.14
N GLN A 505 -13.41 10.39 -33.04
CA GLN A 505 -12.97 11.51 -32.20
C GLN A 505 -11.75 12.23 -32.80
N LEU A 506 -11.48 13.44 -32.32
CA LEU A 506 -10.20 14.12 -32.56
C LEU A 506 -9.11 13.45 -31.71
N THR A 507 -7.97 13.13 -32.30
CA THR A 507 -6.85 12.53 -31.55
C THR A 507 -6.19 13.56 -30.63
N GLU A 508 -5.65 13.10 -29.51
CA GLU A 508 -5.02 13.94 -28.48
C GLU A 508 -3.85 14.82 -28.98
N ARG A 509 -3.22 14.47 -30.09
CA ARG A 509 -2.08 15.20 -30.68
C ARG A 509 -2.48 16.17 -31.78
N ASP A 510 -3.74 16.14 -32.21
CA ASP A 510 -4.25 17.02 -33.27
C ASP A 510 -4.49 18.43 -32.69
N LEU A 511 -3.93 19.48 -33.30
CA LEU A 511 -4.17 20.85 -32.82
C LEU A 511 -5.61 21.33 -33.07
N ASN A 512 -6.40 20.64 -33.89
CA ASN A 512 -7.85 20.87 -33.97
C ASN A 512 -8.58 20.42 -32.70
N SER A 513 -7.95 19.62 -31.82
CA SER A 513 -8.48 19.30 -30.49
C SER A 513 -8.34 20.46 -29.50
N VAL A 514 -7.64 21.55 -29.84
CA VAL A 514 -7.53 22.72 -28.96
C VAL A 514 -8.83 23.52 -29.01
N THR A 515 -9.54 23.57 -27.89
CA THR A 515 -10.58 24.58 -27.63
C THR A 515 -9.95 25.82 -27.00
N VAL A 516 -10.64 26.96 -27.05
CA VAL A 516 -10.14 28.22 -26.48
C VAL A 516 -9.80 28.04 -24.99
N PRO A 517 -8.54 28.18 -24.53
CA PRO A 517 -8.20 27.93 -23.13
C PRO A 517 -8.96 28.84 -22.16
N GLY A 518 -9.72 28.27 -21.23
CA GLY A 518 -10.57 29.04 -20.31
C GLY A 518 -10.02 29.28 -18.91
N ALA A 519 -8.91 28.65 -18.52
CA ALA A 519 -8.36 28.76 -17.17
C ALA A 519 -7.97 30.21 -16.80
N ALA A 520 -7.42 30.98 -17.74
CA ALA A 520 -7.02 32.37 -17.49
C ALA A 520 -8.20 33.27 -17.12
N ALA A 521 -9.30 33.21 -17.88
CA ALA A 521 -10.53 33.93 -17.55
C ALA A 521 -11.11 33.46 -16.21
N ALA A 522 -11.15 32.14 -15.99
CA ALA A 522 -11.67 31.55 -14.77
C ALA A 522 -10.94 32.05 -13.52
N TRP A 523 -9.60 32.14 -13.55
CA TRP A 523 -8.81 32.67 -12.44
C TRP A 523 -9.13 34.13 -12.13
N VAL A 524 -9.14 34.99 -13.17
CA VAL A 524 -9.46 36.42 -13.01
C VAL A 524 -10.87 36.60 -12.46
N ASP A 525 -11.85 35.90 -13.03
CA ASP A 525 -13.25 36.04 -12.64
C ASP A 525 -13.54 35.40 -11.27
N THR A 526 -12.82 34.35 -10.86
CA THR A 526 -12.93 33.77 -9.51
C THR A 526 -12.50 34.78 -8.46
N VAL A 527 -11.32 35.41 -8.59
CA VAL A 527 -10.87 36.44 -7.64
C VAL A 527 -11.81 37.65 -7.68
N ALA A 528 -12.22 38.09 -8.86
CA ALA A 528 -13.07 39.28 -9.00
C ALA A 528 -14.48 39.11 -8.42
N LYS A 529 -15.09 37.92 -8.55
CA LYS A 529 -16.51 37.70 -8.19
C LYS A 529 -16.71 36.89 -6.91
N LEU A 530 -15.76 36.03 -6.54
CA LEU A 530 -15.83 35.16 -5.36
C LEU A 530 -14.75 35.48 -4.33
N GLY A 531 -13.73 36.27 -4.69
CA GLY A 531 -12.64 36.66 -3.80
C GLY A 531 -13.06 37.56 -2.65
N SER A 532 -12.17 37.71 -1.67
CA SER A 532 -12.43 38.49 -0.45
C SER A 532 -12.47 40.00 -0.65
N GLY A 533 -11.87 40.49 -1.75
CA GLY A 533 -11.58 41.91 -1.97
C GLY A 533 -10.48 42.48 -1.07
N LYS A 534 -9.81 41.66 -0.25
CA LYS A 534 -8.74 42.08 0.67
C LYS A 534 -7.33 41.89 0.13
N VAL A 535 -7.19 41.02 -0.87
CA VAL A 535 -5.95 40.77 -1.62
C VAL A 535 -6.21 41.09 -3.09
N SER A 536 -5.24 41.72 -3.73
CA SER A 536 -5.30 42.02 -5.15
C SER A 536 -5.01 40.77 -6.00
N PHE A 537 -5.45 40.78 -7.27
CA PHE A 537 -5.13 39.69 -8.19
C PHE A 537 -3.61 39.53 -8.41
N GLU A 538 -2.86 40.64 -8.37
CA GLU A 538 -1.39 40.63 -8.39
C GLU A 538 -0.82 39.85 -7.19
N GLU A 539 -1.31 40.11 -5.98
CA GLU A 539 -0.87 39.40 -4.78
C GLU A 539 -1.22 37.91 -4.82
N VAL A 540 -2.38 37.55 -5.38
CA VAL A 540 -2.83 36.16 -5.56
C VAL A 540 -1.90 35.42 -6.54
N MET A 541 -1.50 36.05 -7.64
CA MET A 541 -0.62 35.44 -8.65
C MET A 541 0.87 35.48 -8.28
N ALA A 542 1.28 36.35 -7.36
CA ALA A 542 2.67 36.56 -6.99
C ALA A 542 3.43 35.28 -6.59
N PRO A 543 2.87 34.31 -5.81
CA PRO A 543 3.56 33.07 -5.51
C PRO A 543 3.91 32.25 -6.76
N ALA A 544 2.96 32.08 -7.68
CA ALA A 544 3.18 31.35 -8.92
C ALA A 544 4.22 32.02 -9.83
N ILE A 545 4.21 33.35 -9.89
CA ILE A 545 5.23 34.13 -10.62
C ILE A 545 6.62 33.87 -10.02
N ARG A 546 6.78 33.96 -8.69
CA ARG A 546 8.07 33.68 -8.03
C ARG A 546 8.55 32.25 -8.30
N LEU A 547 7.66 31.27 -8.16
CA LEU A 547 7.98 29.86 -8.45
C LEU A 547 8.47 29.67 -9.90
N ALA A 548 7.83 30.34 -10.87
CA ALA A 548 8.23 30.25 -12.28
C ALA A 548 9.57 30.94 -12.57
N GLU A 549 9.88 32.07 -11.92
CA GLU A 549 11.12 32.83 -12.15
C GLU A 549 12.33 32.26 -11.40
N GLU A 550 12.17 32.00 -10.11
CA GLU A 550 13.23 31.51 -9.23
C GLU A 550 13.54 30.03 -9.52
N GLY A 551 12.50 29.29 -9.92
CA GLY A 551 12.50 27.87 -10.25
C GLY A 551 12.08 26.98 -9.08
N VAL A 552 11.61 25.78 -9.40
CA VAL A 552 11.13 24.79 -8.43
C VAL A 552 11.86 23.46 -8.59
N PRO A 553 12.26 22.78 -7.48
CA PRO A 553 12.71 21.40 -7.56
C PRO A 553 11.52 20.51 -7.92
N ILE A 554 11.64 19.73 -9.00
CA ILE A 554 10.52 18.92 -9.50
C ILE A 554 10.35 17.66 -8.64
N SER A 555 9.13 17.40 -8.20
CA SER A 555 8.77 16.21 -7.40
C SER A 555 8.76 14.92 -8.22
N GLU A 556 8.83 13.77 -7.54
CA GLU A 556 9.07 12.46 -8.17
C GLU A 556 7.98 12.07 -9.18
N LEU A 557 6.70 12.19 -8.81
CA LEU A 557 5.60 11.82 -9.71
C LEU A 557 5.50 12.79 -10.89
N THR A 558 5.68 14.08 -10.63
CA THR A 558 5.70 15.09 -11.69
C THR A 558 6.85 14.85 -12.67
N ALA A 559 8.08 14.63 -12.20
CA ALA A 559 9.21 14.32 -13.08
C ALA A 559 8.99 13.04 -13.90
N ASN A 560 8.42 12.00 -13.29
CA ASN A 560 8.09 10.76 -14.00
C ASN A 560 7.07 11.01 -15.13
N ASN A 561 6.00 11.77 -14.86
CA ASN A 561 5.02 12.13 -15.88
C ASN A 561 5.63 13.05 -16.96
N TRP A 562 6.52 13.97 -16.57
CA TRP A 562 7.24 14.84 -17.51
C TRP A 562 8.14 14.04 -18.45
N ALA A 563 8.88 13.06 -17.92
CA ALA A 563 9.72 12.17 -18.71
C ALA A 563 8.90 11.31 -19.69
N ARG A 564 7.73 10.80 -19.27
CA ARG A 564 6.81 10.06 -20.14
C ARG A 564 6.27 10.90 -21.31
N SER A 565 6.20 12.21 -21.15
CA SER A 565 5.73 13.15 -22.17
C SER A 565 6.85 13.87 -22.92
N GLU A 566 8.13 13.52 -22.70
CA GLU A 566 9.27 14.21 -23.31
C GLU A 566 9.19 14.22 -24.84
N ASP A 567 8.93 13.06 -25.46
CA ASP A 567 8.81 12.94 -26.92
C ASP A 567 7.61 13.70 -27.47
N LEU A 568 6.50 13.75 -26.72
CA LEU A 568 5.33 14.54 -27.07
C LEU A 568 5.68 16.03 -27.11
N ILE A 569 6.30 16.55 -26.05
CA ILE A 569 6.69 17.97 -25.95
C ILE A 569 7.68 18.35 -27.06
N LYS A 570 8.68 17.49 -27.31
CA LYS A 570 9.69 17.70 -28.37
C LYS A 570 9.10 17.78 -29.77
N SER A 571 8.10 16.93 -30.05
CA SER A 571 7.55 16.79 -31.41
C SER A 571 6.40 17.74 -31.71
N ALA A 572 5.70 18.24 -30.68
CA ALA A 572 4.47 19.01 -30.86
C ALA A 572 4.69 20.44 -31.37
N SER A 573 5.79 21.12 -30.99
CA SER A 573 6.07 22.49 -31.43
C SER A 573 7.57 22.84 -31.36
N PRO A 574 8.05 23.86 -32.11
CA PRO A 574 9.44 24.32 -32.03
C PRO A 574 9.87 24.89 -30.67
N SER A 575 8.93 25.19 -29.77
CA SER A 575 9.18 25.86 -28.49
C SER A 575 9.41 24.89 -27.32
N ALA A 576 9.69 23.62 -27.60
CA ALA A 576 9.88 22.55 -26.62
C ALA A 576 10.88 22.90 -25.49
N ASP A 577 11.96 23.61 -25.83
CA ASP A 577 13.02 24.00 -24.89
C ASP A 577 12.53 24.88 -23.73
N SER A 578 11.38 25.56 -23.88
CA SER A 578 10.79 26.36 -22.80
C SER A 578 10.30 25.51 -21.61
N MET A 579 10.15 24.20 -21.80
CA MET A 579 9.67 23.25 -20.79
C MET A 579 10.61 22.04 -20.63
N LEU A 580 11.85 22.13 -21.12
CA LEU A 580 12.86 21.08 -21.04
C LEU A 580 14.20 21.65 -20.53
N ILE A 581 14.92 20.86 -19.75
CA ILE A 581 16.29 21.18 -19.30
C ILE A 581 17.26 20.59 -20.32
N ASN A 582 17.91 21.44 -21.11
CA ASN A 582 18.88 21.01 -22.15
C ASN A 582 18.29 19.94 -23.09
N GLY A 583 17.04 20.13 -23.53
CA GLY A 583 16.35 19.20 -24.43
C GLY A 583 15.92 17.88 -23.79
N ARG A 584 15.80 17.78 -22.46
CA ARG A 584 15.20 16.62 -21.77
C ARG A 584 14.27 17.06 -20.63
N ALA A 585 13.38 16.17 -20.21
CA ALA A 585 12.54 16.38 -19.05
C ALA A 585 13.39 16.56 -17.77
N PRO A 586 12.91 17.36 -16.80
CA PRO A 586 13.57 17.49 -15.51
C PRO A 586 13.53 16.16 -14.73
N ARG A 587 14.62 15.85 -14.04
CA ARG A 587 14.67 14.72 -13.09
C ARG A 587 14.19 15.17 -11.71
N PRO A 588 13.78 14.23 -10.83
CA PRO A 588 13.42 14.58 -9.46
C PRO A 588 14.50 15.38 -8.76
N GLY A 589 14.09 16.46 -8.09
CA GLY A 589 14.97 17.38 -7.39
C GLY A 589 15.72 18.40 -8.27
N GLU A 590 15.74 18.24 -9.60
CA GLU A 590 16.29 19.26 -10.49
C GLU A 590 15.40 20.51 -10.49
N VAL A 591 16.05 21.68 -10.49
CA VAL A 591 15.35 22.96 -10.49
C VAL A 591 14.93 23.32 -11.93
N MET A 592 13.63 23.35 -12.16
CA MET A 592 13.05 23.83 -13.42
C MET A 592 12.66 25.30 -13.28
N ARG A 593 13.09 26.13 -14.24
CA ARG A 593 12.68 27.54 -14.36
C ARG A 593 11.80 27.71 -15.59
N LEU A 594 10.74 28.49 -15.47
CA LEU A 594 9.75 28.73 -16.53
C LEU A 594 9.60 30.24 -16.77
N PRO A 595 10.64 30.94 -17.25
CA PRO A 595 10.62 32.40 -17.40
C PRO A 595 9.56 32.87 -18.41
N ASP A 596 9.25 32.07 -19.42
CA ASP A 596 8.21 32.37 -20.41
C ASP A 596 6.82 32.32 -19.77
N LEU A 597 6.58 31.35 -18.88
CA LEU A 597 5.35 31.25 -18.11
C LEU A 597 5.21 32.41 -17.12
N ALA A 598 6.31 32.80 -16.46
CA ALA A 598 6.31 33.97 -15.58
C ALA A 598 5.91 35.25 -16.34
N ARG A 599 6.44 35.46 -17.55
CA ARG A 599 6.03 36.58 -18.41
C ARG A 599 4.55 36.50 -18.79
N THR A 600 4.04 35.30 -19.07
CA THR A 600 2.61 35.05 -19.31
C THR A 600 1.75 35.44 -18.12
N PHE A 601 2.11 35.03 -16.91
CA PHE A 601 1.42 35.44 -15.69
C PHE A 601 1.48 36.95 -15.45
N LYS A 602 2.65 37.59 -15.67
CA LYS A 602 2.78 39.06 -15.56
C LYS A 602 1.90 39.81 -16.57
N THR A 603 1.77 39.31 -17.80
CA THR A 603 0.83 39.84 -18.78
C THR A 603 -0.61 39.70 -18.30
N LEU A 604 -1.01 38.53 -17.75
CA LEU A 604 -2.35 38.35 -17.19
C LEU A 604 -2.63 39.29 -16.01
N VAL A 605 -1.66 39.50 -15.13
CA VAL A 605 -1.80 40.41 -13.97
C VAL A 605 -1.95 41.86 -14.41
N SER A 606 -1.12 42.32 -15.34
CA SER A 606 -1.09 43.74 -15.75
C SER A 606 -2.23 44.13 -16.69
N GLU A 607 -2.69 43.22 -17.54
CA GLU A 607 -3.68 43.50 -18.59
C GLU A 607 -5.03 42.79 -18.36
N GLY A 608 -5.16 42.01 -17.29
CA GLY A 608 -6.33 41.17 -17.01
C GLY A 608 -6.59 40.17 -18.13
N LYS A 609 -7.86 39.82 -18.35
CA LYS A 609 -8.28 38.88 -19.41
C LYS A 609 -7.74 39.27 -20.80
N LYS A 610 -7.72 40.58 -21.12
CA LYS A 610 -7.27 41.06 -22.44
C LYS A 610 -5.83 40.65 -22.77
N GLY A 611 -4.96 40.57 -21.75
CA GLY A 611 -3.57 40.16 -21.95
C GLY A 611 -3.43 38.73 -22.48
N PHE A 612 -4.36 37.83 -22.12
CA PHE A 612 -4.37 36.45 -22.62
C PHE A 612 -5.16 36.31 -23.94
N TYR A 613 -6.29 37.01 -24.07
CA TYR A 613 -7.27 36.76 -25.14
C TYR A 613 -7.20 37.69 -26.36
N ALA A 614 -6.38 38.75 -26.36
CA ALA A 614 -6.27 39.67 -27.50
C ALA A 614 -4.84 40.10 -27.88
N GLY A 615 -3.86 39.91 -27.00
CA GLY A 615 -2.47 40.35 -27.21
C GLY A 615 -1.53 39.23 -27.67
N ARG A 616 -0.23 39.38 -27.33
CA ARG A 616 0.86 38.48 -27.74
C ARG A 616 0.58 36.98 -27.50
N ILE A 617 -0.18 36.67 -26.44
CA ILE A 617 -0.50 35.28 -26.08
C ILE A 617 -1.52 34.72 -27.07
N ALA A 618 -2.60 35.45 -27.34
CA ALA A 618 -3.60 35.05 -28.31
C ALA A 618 -3.03 34.89 -29.73
N GLU A 619 -2.18 35.83 -30.14
CA GLU A 619 -1.46 35.76 -31.42
C GLU A 619 -0.59 34.49 -31.52
N ALA A 620 0.18 34.19 -30.48
CA ALA A 620 1.05 33.00 -30.45
C ALA A 620 0.25 31.68 -30.47
N ILE A 621 -0.92 31.63 -29.80
CA ILE A 621 -1.81 30.47 -29.82
C ILE A 621 -2.35 30.24 -31.24
N VAL A 622 -2.90 31.28 -31.86
CA VAL A 622 -3.49 31.22 -33.21
C VAL A 622 -2.44 30.85 -34.25
N GLU A 623 -1.26 31.48 -34.19
CA GLU A 623 -0.14 31.18 -35.10
C GLU A 623 0.27 29.70 -35.02
N LEU A 624 0.42 29.17 -33.80
CA LEU A 624 0.78 27.77 -33.60
C LEU A 624 -0.29 26.82 -34.14
N ILE A 625 -1.57 27.04 -33.82
CA ILE A 625 -2.68 26.20 -34.28
C ILE A 625 -2.76 26.22 -35.81
N LYS A 626 -2.70 27.41 -36.43
CA LYS A 626 -2.73 27.56 -37.90
C LYS A 626 -1.52 26.92 -38.59
N SER A 627 -0.35 26.93 -37.96
CA SER A 627 0.86 26.28 -38.51
C SER A 627 0.70 24.77 -38.73
N LYS A 628 -0.30 24.15 -38.10
CA LYS A 628 -0.67 22.73 -38.25
C LYS A 628 -2.03 22.52 -38.91
N GLY A 629 -2.56 23.53 -39.60
CA GLY A 629 -3.83 23.45 -40.33
C GLY A 629 -5.08 23.66 -39.48
N GLY A 630 -4.94 24.04 -38.21
CA GLY A 630 -6.08 24.38 -37.36
C GLY A 630 -6.73 25.72 -37.76
N VAL A 631 -7.99 25.90 -37.33
CA VAL A 631 -8.88 26.98 -37.81
C VAL A 631 -9.26 28.00 -36.74
N MET A 632 -8.54 28.03 -35.61
CA MET A 632 -8.78 29.01 -34.55
C MET A 632 -8.39 30.42 -35.01
N GLU A 633 -9.28 31.39 -34.75
CA GLU A 633 -9.08 32.80 -35.05
C GLU A 633 -8.96 33.63 -33.77
N LEU A 634 -8.35 34.83 -33.87
CA LEU A 634 -8.24 35.74 -32.72
C LEU A 634 -9.61 36.12 -32.13
N SER A 635 -10.65 36.18 -32.97
CA SER A 635 -12.03 36.43 -32.51
C SER A 635 -12.57 35.30 -31.64
N ASP A 636 -12.15 34.04 -31.85
CA ASP A 636 -12.57 32.92 -30.99
C ASP A 636 -12.05 33.12 -29.57
N LEU A 637 -10.80 33.60 -29.41
CA LEU A 637 -10.22 33.91 -28.12
C LEU A 637 -10.83 35.18 -27.50
N ALA A 638 -10.96 36.25 -28.29
CA ALA A 638 -11.43 37.54 -27.80
C ALA A 638 -12.87 37.51 -27.26
N GLU A 639 -13.70 36.59 -27.73
CA GLU A 639 -15.09 36.40 -27.29
C GLU A 639 -15.24 35.47 -26.07
N HIS A 640 -14.15 34.85 -25.60
CA HIS A 640 -14.20 33.93 -24.48
C HIS A 640 -14.47 34.64 -23.14
N ASP A 641 -15.38 34.07 -22.35
CA ASP A 641 -15.65 34.51 -20.99
C ASP A 641 -16.07 33.32 -20.09
N THR A 642 -15.98 33.52 -18.79
CA THR A 642 -16.36 32.55 -17.77
C THR A 642 -17.87 32.58 -17.51
N ASP A 643 -18.53 31.42 -17.52
CA ASP A 643 -19.95 31.32 -17.18
C ASP A 643 -20.15 31.02 -15.68
N PHE A 644 -20.94 31.84 -15.00
CA PHE A 644 -21.48 31.51 -13.67
C PHE A 644 -22.81 30.81 -13.88
N VAL A 645 -22.90 29.57 -13.41
CA VAL A 645 -24.00 28.66 -13.71
C VAL A 645 -24.62 28.15 -12.42
N GLU A 646 -25.88 27.72 -12.49
CA GLU A 646 -26.54 27.10 -11.35
C GLU A 646 -25.98 25.69 -11.15
N PRO A 647 -25.46 25.34 -9.95
CA PRO A 647 -25.00 23.98 -9.67
C PRO A 647 -26.17 23.00 -9.68
N ILE A 648 -25.87 21.76 -10.08
CA ILE A 648 -26.82 20.65 -10.02
C ILE A 648 -26.55 19.81 -8.77
N LYS A 649 -27.56 19.08 -8.30
CA LYS A 649 -27.45 18.38 -7.02
C LYS A 649 -28.30 17.12 -6.92
N TYR A 650 -27.92 16.27 -5.99
CA TYR A 650 -28.72 15.13 -5.54
C TYR A 650 -28.63 14.99 -4.02
N THR A 651 -29.76 14.80 -3.35
CA THR A 651 -29.82 14.62 -1.89
C THR A 651 -29.97 13.14 -1.57
N TYR A 652 -28.90 12.55 -1.03
CA TYR A 652 -28.83 11.16 -0.59
C TYR A 652 -29.30 11.00 0.85
N ALA A 653 -30.08 9.96 1.11
CA ALA A 653 -30.74 9.64 2.37
C ALA A 653 -31.61 10.78 2.93
N GLY A 654 -32.01 11.75 2.10
CA GLY A 654 -32.73 12.95 2.54
C GLY A 654 -31.90 13.91 3.41
N GLU A 655 -30.61 13.64 3.64
CA GLU A 655 -29.78 14.39 4.60
C GLU A 655 -28.57 15.09 3.96
N VAL A 656 -27.89 14.41 3.04
CA VAL A 656 -26.61 14.89 2.48
C VAL A 656 -26.80 15.22 1.00
N THR A 657 -26.58 16.48 0.64
CA THR A 657 -26.71 16.95 -0.74
C THR A 657 -25.33 17.04 -1.38
N LEU A 658 -25.10 16.22 -2.41
CA LEU A 658 -23.92 16.31 -3.28
C LEU A 658 -24.20 17.34 -4.38
N TRP A 659 -23.27 18.27 -4.55
CA TRP A 659 -23.31 19.36 -5.52
C TRP A 659 -22.20 19.17 -6.56
N GLU A 660 -22.54 19.43 -7.82
CA GLU A 660 -21.69 19.29 -8.99
C GLU A 660 -21.93 20.45 -9.95
N CYS A 661 -20.95 20.77 -10.80
CA CYS A 661 -21.18 21.68 -11.92
C CYS A 661 -22.15 21.04 -12.94
N PRO A 662 -23.02 21.83 -13.60
CA PRO A 662 -23.90 21.32 -14.65
C PRO A 662 -23.12 20.91 -15.91
N PRO A 663 -23.78 20.23 -16.88
CA PRO A 663 -23.27 20.05 -18.23
C PRO A 663 -22.71 21.36 -18.80
N ASN A 664 -21.65 21.37 -19.60
CA ASN A 664 -20.98 20.25 -20.28
C ASN A 664 -20.05 19.36 -19.43
N GLY A 665 -19.94 19.61 -18.11
CA GLY A 665 -19.21 18.74 -17.19
C GLY A 665 -19.90 17.40 -16.92
N GLN A 666 -19.12 16.40 -16.48
CA GLN A 666 -19.60 15.05 -16.20
C GLN A 666 -20.09 14.82 -14.76
N GLY A 667 -20.28 15.87 -13.95
CA GLY A 667 -20.56 15.72 -12.51
C GLY A 667 -21.91 15.03 -12.25
N ILE A 668 -22.86 15.21 -13.17
CA ILE A 668 -24.14 14.52 -13.20
C ILE A 668 -24.00 12.98 -13.16
N THR A 669 -22.89 12.41 -13.65
CA THR A 669 -22.63 10.96 -13.55
C THR A 669 -22.56 10.50 -12.09
N ALA A 670 -21.91 11.26 -11.22
CA ALA A 670 -21.84 10.93 -9.79
C ALA A 670 -23.24 11.03 -9.16
N LEU A 671 -23.95 12.13 -9.42
CA LEU A 671 -25.32 12.34 -8.92
C LEU A 671 -26.28 11.22 -9.33
N MET A 672 -26.22 10.80 -10.61
CA MET A 672 -27.03 9.69 -11.11
C MET A 672 -26.64 8.36 -10.46
N ALA A 673 -25.35 8.04 -10.36
CA ALA A 673 -24.90 6.80 -9.73
C ALA A 673 -25.35 6.72 -8.26
N LEU A 674 -25.23 7.82 -7.51
CA LEU A 674 -25.71 7.91 -6.12
C LEU A 674 -27.22 7.67 -6.03
N GLY A 675 -27.98 8.27 -6.94
CA GLY A 675 -29.42 8.12 -6.98
C GLY A 675 -29.92 6.76 -7.47
N ILE A 676 -29.17 6.09 -8.36
CA ILE A 676 -29.43 4.71 -8.78
C ILE A 676 -29.18 3.77 -7.60
N LEU A 677 -28.10 3.96 -6.84
CA LEU A 677 -27.80 3.17 -5.64
C LEU A 677 -28.91 3.31 -4.60
N GLU A 678 -29.32 4.54 -4.29
CA GLU A 678 -30.42 4.80 -3.35
C GLU A 678 -31.73 4.18 -3.83
N ALA A 679 -32.08 4.35 -5.11
CA ALA A 679 -33.28 3.74 -5.67
C ALA A 679 -33.23 2.21 -5.65
N ALA A 680 -32.05 1.60 -5.85
CA ALA A 680 -31.86 0.15 -5.77
C ALA A 680 -32.09 -0.39 -4.34
N GLU A 681 -31.69 0.37 -3.32
CA GLU A 681 -32.02 0.08 -1.92
C GLU A 681 -33.54 0.18 -1.67
N GLU A 682 -34.18 1.27 -2.13
CA GLU A 682 -35.62 1.51 -1.96
C GLU A 682 -36.49 0.41 -2.58
N ILE A 683 -36.07 -0.17 -3.71
CA ILE A 683 -36.79 -1.27 -4.39
C ILE A 683 -36.39 -2.67 -3.89
N GLY A 684 -35.55 -2.76 -2.86
CA GLY A 684 -35.15 -4.03 -2.25
C GLY A 684 -34.19 -4.88 -3.09
N LYS A 685 -33.56 -4.30 -4.11
CA LYS A 685 -32.53 -4.99 -4.91
C LYS A 685 -31.14 -4.92 -4.28
N LEU A 686 -30.93 -3.96 -3.38
CA LEU A 686 -29.67 -3.75 -2.68
C LEU A 686 -29.92 -3.70 -1.17
N LYS A 687 -29.03 -4.30 -0.37
CA LYS A 687 -29.01 -4.06 1.09
C LYS A 687 -28.58 -2.61 1.34
N PRO A 688 -28.91 -1.99 2.50
CA PRO A 688 -28.49 -0.64 2.79
C PRO A 688 -26.97 -0.48 2.62
N LEU A 689 -26.55 0.37 1.68
CA LEU A 689 -25.17 0.39 1.19
C LEU A 689 -24.21 0.66 2.35
N LEU A 690 -24.49 1.69 3.16
CA LEU A 690 -23.67 2.07 4.32
C LEU A 690 -23.54 0.99 5.40
N LYS A 691 -24.39 -0.06 5.38
CA LYS A 691 -24.32 -1.21 6.30
C LYS A 691 -23.61 -2.43 5.69
N MET A 692 -23.37 -2.45 4.38
CA MET A 692 -22.56 -3.49 3.75
C MET A 692 -21.10 -3.39 4.21
N GLU A 693 -20.40 -4.52 4.26
CA GLU A 693 -18.96 -4.54 4.50
C GLU A 693 -18.23 -3.72 3.41
N HIS A 694 -17.34 -2.82 3.83
CA HIS A 694 -16.62 -1.96 2.91
C HIS A 694 -15.70 -2.79 2.00
N ASN A 695 -15.77 -2.55 0.69
CA ASN A 695 -15.06 -3.32 -0.34
C ASN A 695 -15.39 -4.82 -0.37
N SER A 696 -16.56 -5.23 0.14
CA SER A 696 -17.11 -6.56 -0.14
C SER A 696 -17.46 -6.72 -1.63
N VAL A 697 -17.68 -7.96 -2.06
CA VAL A 697 -18.06 -8.25 -3.46
C VAL A 697 -19.36 -7.54 -3.82
N GLU A 698 -20.37 -7.61 -2.96
CA GLU A 698 -21.69 -7.02 -3.15
C GLU A 698 -21.60 -5.48 -3.21
N TYR A 699 -20.79 -4.89 -2.32
CA TYR A 699 -20.57 -3.44 -2.30
C TYR A 699 -19.93 -2.97 -3.61
N LEU A 700 -18.81 -3.59 -4.01
CA LEU A 700 -18.10 -3.19 -5.22
C LEU A 700 -18.94 -3.42 -6.47
N HIS A 701 -19.62 -4.57 -6.56
CA HIS A 701 -20.54 -4.87 -7.65
C HIS A 701 -21.64 -3.81 -7.80
N ALA A 702 -22.27 -3.41 -6.68
CA ALA A 702 -23.31 -2.38 -6.70
C ALA A 702 -22.80 -1.04 -7.22
N LEU A 703 -21.66 -0.58 -6.73
CA LEU A 703 -21.05 0.67 -7.18
C LEU A 703 -20.67 0.60 -8.67
N ILE A 704 -20.07 -0.51 -9.12
CA ILE A 704 -19.65 -0.70 -10.50
C ILE A 704 -20.85 -0.63 -11.45
N GLU A 705 -21.92 -1.37 -11.18
CA GLU A 705 -23.08 -1.43 -12.07
C GLU A 705 -23.87 -0.11 -12.07
N ALA A 706 -24.01 0.56 -10.92
CA ALA A 706 -24.64 1.87 -10.86
C ALA A 706 -23.84 2.93 -11.65
N LEU A 707 -22.50 2.92 -11.54
CA LEU A 707 -21.64 3.80 -12.33
C LEU A 707 -21.69 3.48 -13.81
N ARG A 708 -21.73 2.19 -14.21
CA ARG A 708 -21.92 1.79 -15.62
C ARG A 708 -23.21 2.36 -16.19
N LEU A 709 -24.34 2.19 -15.49
CA LEU A 709 -25.63 2.74 -15.92
C LEU A 709 -25.58 4.27 -16.06
N ALA A 710 -24.97 4.97 -15.10
CA ALA A 710 -24.82 6.42 -15.14
C ALA A 710 -23.87 6.88 -16.26
N PHE A 711 -22.75 6.18 -16.48
CA PHE A 711 -21.83 6.50 -17.59
C PHE A 711 -22.50 6.32 -18.94
N ALA A 712 -23.27 5.26 -19.14
CA ALA A 712 -24.03 5.06 -20.37
C ALA A 712 -24.91 6.28 -20.69
N ASP A 713 -25.69 6.75 -19.72
CA ASP A 713 -26.58 7.91 -19.90
C ASP A 713 -25.77 9.18 -20.19
N THR A 714 -24.76 9.42 -19.37
CA THR A 714 -24.04 10.70 -19.41
C THR A 714 -23.10 10.82 -20.59
N GLN A 715 -22.48 9.74 -21.06
CA GLN A 715 -21.65 9.76 -22.26
C GLN A 715 -22.44 10.08 -23.53
N TYR A 716 -23.74 9.78 -23.55
CA TYR A 716 -24.62 10.12 -24.66
C TYR A 716 -25.23 11.52 -24.53
N TYR A 717 -25.86 11.83 -23.38
CA TYR A 717 -26.66 13.05 -23.22
C TYR A 717 -25.86 14.30 -22.84
N VAL A 718 -24.73 14.18 -22.15
CA VAL A 718 -23.96 15.35 -21.70
C VAL A 718 -23.30 16.03 -22.90
N SER A 719 -23.60 17.31 -23.05
CA SER A 719 -23.12 18.18 -24.14
C SER A 719 -23.18 19.64 -23.66
N ASP A 720 -22.83 20.58 -24.53
CA ASP A 720 -23.02 22.02 -24.26
C ASP A 720 -24.51 22.37 -24.17
N PRO A 721 -25.01 22.77 -22.98
CA PRO A 721 -26.44 23.07 -22.79
C PRO A 721 -26.90 24.31 -23.56
N LYS A 722 -25.98 25.18 -24.02
CA LYS A 722 -26.32 26.34 -24.87
C LYS A 722 -26.59 25.94 -26.32
N VAL A 723 -26.19 24.74 -26.74
CA VAL A 723 -26.33 24.25 -28.13
C VAL A 723 -27.28 23.05 -28.21
N THR A 724 -27.25 22.16 -27.21
CA THR A 724 -28.05 20.94 -27.19
C THR A 724 -28.81 20.84 -25.87
N LYS A 725 -30.10 20.52 -25.92
CA LYS A 725 -30.91 20.34 -24.70
C LYS A 725 -30.45 19.08 -23.95
N VAL A 726 -29.84 19.27 -22.79
CA VAL A 726 -29.48 18.18 -21.88
C VAL A 726 -30.61 17.99 -20.85
N PRO A 727 -31.23 16.81 -20.73
CA PRO A 727 -32.40 16.60 -19.87
C PRO A 727 -32.00 16.37 -18.40
N VAL A 728 -31.27 17.31 -17.80
CA VAL A 728 -30.70 17.20 -16.43
C VAL A 728 -31.76 16.85 -15.38
N GLU A 729 -32.88 17.57 -15.36
CA GLU A 729 -33.96 17.35 -14.39
C GLU A 729 -34.57 15.95 -14.51
N GLU A 730 -34.74 15.46 -15.74
CA GLU A 730 -35.29 14.12 -15.98
C GLU A 730 -34.29 13.04 -15.57
N MET A 731 -33.01 13.20 -15.94
CA MET A 731 -31.91 12.28 -15.59
C MET A 731 -31.70 12.14 -14.08
N LEU A 732 -32.00 13.19 -13.30
CA LEU A 732 -31.92 13.19 -11.84
C LEU A 732 -33.27 12.94 -11.14
N SER A 733 -34.35 12.75 -11.90
CA SER A 733 -35.66 12.48 -11.32
C SER A 733 -35.69 11.11 -10.62
N LYS A 734 -36.33 11.04 -9.45
CA LYS A 734 -36.49 9.78 -8.71
C LYS A 734 -37.15 8.69 -9.57
N SER A 735 -38.11 9.05 -10.42
CA SER A 735 -38.76 8.12 -11.35
C SER A 735 -37.81 7.53 -12.39
N TYR A 736 -36.88 8.33 -12.94
CA TYR A 736 -35.93 7.84 -13.94
C TYR A 736 -34.84 6.98 -13.30
N LEU A 737 -34.29 7.43 -12.16
CA LEU A 737 -33.28 6.70 -11.41
C LEU A 737 -33.80 5.35 -10.93
N ARG A 738 -35.08 5.26 -10.52
CA ARG A 738 -35.75 4.00 -10.21
C ARG A 738 -35.82 3.05 -11.41
N LYS A 739 -36.17 3.54 -12.61
CA LYS A 739 -36.17 2.74 -13.83
C LYS A 739 -34.77 2.19 -14.16
N ARG A 740 -33.72 2.99 -13.95
CA ARG A 740 -32.33 2.53 -14.14
C ARG A 740 -31.95 1.49 -13.08
N ALA A 741 -32.33 1.69 -11.82
CA ALA A 741 -32.13 0.72 -10.74
C ALA A 741 -32.86 -0.61 -10.97
N GLU A 742 -33.99 -0.63 -11.69
CA GLU A 742 -34.67 -1.87 -12.10
C GLU A 742 -33.82 -2.75 -13.06
N ILE A 743 -32.80 -2.20 -13.71
CA ILE A 743 -31.87 -2.97 -14.58
C ILE A 743 -30.81 -3.69 -13.74
N PHE A 744 -30.51 -3.20 -12.53
CA PHE A 744 -29.51 -3.77 -11.64
C PHE A 744 -29.80 -5.26 -11.34
N ASN A 745 -28.79 -6.10 -11.49
CA ASN A 745 -28.84 -7.52 -11.15
C ASN A 745 -27.81 -7.81 -10.05
N PRO A 746 -28.23 -8.14 -8.81
CA PRO A 746 -27.31 -8.29 -7.68
C PRO A 746 -26.31 -9.46 -7.81
N ASN A 747 -26.54 -10.38 -8.75
CA ASN A 747 -25.79 -11.64 -8.84
C ASN A 747 -24.92 -11.75 -10.11
N ALA A 748 -25.05 -10.84 -11.06
CA ALA A 748 -24.29 -10.88 -12.31
C ALA A 748 -24.18 -9.49 -12.94
N SER A 749 -23.07 -9.22 -13.62
CA SER A 749 -22.89 -8.01 -14.42
C SER A 749 -23.90 -7.96 -15.56
N ILE A 750 -24.42 -6.77 -15.86
CA ILE A 750 -25.34 -6.54 -16.98
C ILE A 750 -24.55 -6.73 -18.30
N PRO A 751 -24.97 -7.65 -19.18
CA PRO A 751 -24.19 -8.00 -20.37
C PRO A 751 -24.29 -6.98 -21.52
N ASP A 752 -25.38 -6.20 -21.59
CA ASP A 752 -25.58 -5.16 -22.60
C ASP A 752 -26.22 -3.93 -21.94
N VAL A 753 -25.43 -2.87 -21.76
CA VAL A 753 -25.91 -1.60 -21.25
C VAL A 753 -26.00 -0.62 -22.42
N HIS A 754 -27.21 -0.31 -22.87
CA HIS A 754 -27.46 0.78 -23.83
C HIS A 754 -27.33 2.13 -23.08
N HIS A 755 -26.66 3.21 -23.54
CA HIS A 755 -26.24 3.80 -24.83
C HIS A 755 -24.77 4.37 -24.78
N GLY A 756 -24.25 4.85 -25.93
CA GLY A 756 -22.84 4.80 -26.39
C GLY A 756 -21.77 5.79 -25.89
N ASN A 757 -20.53 5.62 -26.42
CA ASN A 757 -19.27 5.98 -25.74
C ASN A 757 -18.27 6.82 -26.59
N PRO A 758 -17.83 8.01 -26.12
CA PRO A 758 -16.59 8.67 -26.50
C PRO A 758 -15.41 8.30 -25.57
N THR A 759 -14.37 7.65 -26.11
CA THR A 759 -13.13 7.25 -25.43
C THR A 759 -12.12 8.37 -25.24
N VAL A 760 -11.70 8.78 -24.04
CA VAL A 760 -10.39 9.44 -23.85
C VAL A 760 -9.93 9.37 -22.38
N SER A 761 -8.65 9.12 -22.11
CA SER A 761 -8.05 9.18 -20.76
C SER A 761 -7.47 10.58 -20.46
N THR A 762 -7.39 10.99 -19.17
CA THR A 762 -7.08 12.40 -18.83
C THR A 762 -6.29 12.55 -17.53
N ASP A 763 -5.36 13.52 -17.49
CA ASP A 763 -4.62 13.96 -16.30
C ASP A 763 -5.09 15.37 -15.89
N THR A 764 -5.53 15.58 -14.65
CA THR A 764 -6.31 16.79 -14.28
C THR A 764 -6.00 17.21 -12.87
N VAL A 765 -5.42 18.34 -12.50
CA VAL A 765 -5.23 18.60 -11.04
C VAL A 765 -6.52 19.00 -10.31
N TYR A 766 -6.75 18.44 -9.12
CA TYR A 766 -7.82 18.81 -8.19
C TYR A 766 -7.23 19.31 -6.87
N PHE A 767 -7.88 20.31 -6.25
CA PHE A 767 -7.53 20.77 -4.91
C PHE A 767 -8.73 21.39 -4.18
N SER A 768 -8.66 21.40 -2.85
CA SER A 768 -9.68 22.01 -2.00
C SER A 768 -9.08 23.04 -1.06
N VAL A 769 -9.82 24.12 -0.84
CA VAL A 769 -9.45 25.20 0.07
C VAL A 769 -10.64 25.57 0.96
N THR A 770 -10.38 25.84 2.23
CA THR A 770 -11.34 26.39 3.19
C THR A 770 -10.71 27.54 3.97
N ASP A 771 -11.54 28.42 4.54
CA ASP A 771 -11.08 29.60 5.27
C ASP A 771 -11.73 29.76 6.66
N GLN A 772 -11.39 30.85 7.34
CA GLN A 772 -11.80 31.14 8.73
C GLN A 772 -13.24 31.63 8.83
N TRP A 773 -13.85 31.97 7.70
CA TRP A 773 -15.22 32.47 7.62
C TRP A 773 -16.22 31.35 7.32
N GLY A 774 -15.74 30.12 7.10
CA GLY A 774 -16.58 28.96 6.80
C GLY A 774 -16.73 28.69 5.30
N ASN A 775 -16.09 29.46 4.42
CA ASN A 775 -16.22 29.23 2.98
C ASN A 775 -15.42 27.99 2.56
N GLY A 776 -15.88 27.36 1.48
CA GLY A 776 -15.21 26.23 0.86
C GLY A 776 -15.12 26.42 -0.64
N CYS A 777 -13.95 26.15 -1.21
CA CYS A 777 -13.71 26.21 -2.65
C CYS A 777 -13.20 24.84 -3.13
N SER A 778 -14.03 24.16 -3.92
CA SER A 778 -13.68 22.96 -4.68
C SER A 778 -13.28 23.41 -6.08
N PHE A 779 -12.00 23.30 -6.42
CA PHE A 779 -11.46 23.88 -7.64
C PHE A 779 -10.62 22.84 -8.40
N ILE A 780 -10.76 22.85 -9.72
CA ILE A 780 -10.15 21.83 -10.56
C ILE A 780 -9.82 22.41 -11.95
N GLN A 781 -8.68 22.03 -12.51
CA GLN A 781 -8.22 22.51 -13.81
C GLN A 781 -7.38 21.46 -14.55
N SER A 782 -7.32 21.51 -15.88
CA SER A 782 -6.60 20.50 -16.68
C SER A 782 -6.36 20.95 -18.11
N ASN A 783 -5.29 20.38 -18.69
CA ASN A 783 -5.02 20.39 -20.14
C ASN A 783 -5.65 19.19 -20.88
N TYR A 784 -6.55 18.47 -20.21
CA TYR A 784 -7.09 17.17 -20.59
C TYR A 784 -6.10 16.00 -20.46
N ALA A 785 -5.44 15.52 -21.52
CA ALA A 785 -4.51 14.39 -21.40
C ALA A 785 -3.07 14.87 -21.14
N GLY A 786 -2.53 14.67 -19.95
CA GLY A 786 -1.17 15.07 -19.59
C GLY A 786 -0.87 16.56 -19.85
N PHE A 787 0.12 16.80 -20.72
CA PHE A 787 0.46 18.12 -21.26
C PHE A 787 -0.52 18.64 -22.33
N GLY A 788 -1.69 18.01 -22.48
CA GLY A 788 -2.60 18.24 -23.59
C GLY A 788 -1.98 17.79 -24.91
N THR A 789 -1.96 18.68 -25.89
CA THR A 789 -1.30 18.44 -27.18
C THR A 789 0.24 18.38 -27.07
N GLY A 790 0.81 18.85 -25.95
CA GLY A 790 2.25 19.09 -25.81
C GLY A 790 2.77 20.31 -26.57
N ALA A 791 1.93 20.98 -27.36
CA ALA A 791 2.33 22.10 -28.20
C ALA A 791 2.40 23.39 -27.39
N ILE A 792 3.50 24.13 -27.52
CA ILE A 792 3.81 25.31 -26.71
C ILE A 792 3.81 26.56 -27.61
N PRO A 793 2.87 27.51 -27.41
CA PRO A 793 2.88 28.78 -28.11
C PRO A 793 4.19 29.54 -27.86
N LYS A 794 4.75 30.11 -28.93
CA LYS A 794 6.07 30.76 -28.90
C LYS A 794 6.15 31.82 -27.79
N GLY A 795 7.14 31.71 -26.92
CA GLY A 795 7.41 32.68 -25.86
C GLY A 795 6.38 32.72 -24.72
N CYS A 796 5.50 31.71 -24.62
CA CYS A 796 4.41 31.69 -23.64
C CYS A 796 4.65 30.72 -22.46
N GLY A 797 5.42 29.65 -22.65
CA GLY A 797 5.86 28.76 -21.55
C GLY A 797 4.79 27.84 -20.97
N PHE A 798 3.72 27.54 -21.71
CA PHE A 798 2.69 26.56 -21.33
C PHE A 798 2.24 25.75 -22.54
N THR A 799 1.67 24.56 -22.32
CA THR A 799 1.12 23.73 -23.39
C THR A 799 -0.38 23.98 -23.62
N LEU A 800 -0.84 23.75 -24.85
CA LEU A 800 -2.26 23.82 -25.20
C LEU A 800 -2.99 22.52 -24.89
N GLN A 801 -4.16 22.63 -24.26
CA GLN A 801 -5.03 21.49 -24.00
C GLN A 801 -5.53 20.79 -25.27
N ASN A 802 -5.91 19.52 -25.14
CA ASN A 802 -6.55 18.73 -26.21
C ASN A 802 -8.02 18.39 -25.91
N ARG A 803 -8.74 19.30 -25.23
CA ARG A 803 -10.10 19.09 -24.72
C ARG A 803 -11.14 18.79 -25.80
N GLY A 804 -10.94 19.26 -27.03
CA GLY A 804 -11.79 18.98 -28.20
C GLY A 804 -11.85 17.51 -28.56
N SER A 805 -10.92 16.67 -28.10
CA SER A 805 -11.04 15.21 -28.17
C SER A 805 -12.28 14.65 -27.45
N GLY A 806 -12.89 15.44 -26.57
CA GLY A 806 -14.17 15.13 -25.96
C GLY A 806 -15.36 15.17 -26.92
N PHE A 807 -15.23 15.68 -28.16
CA PHE A 807 -16.31 15.64 -29.16
C PHE A 807 -16.45 14.27 -29.84
N VAL A 808 -17.66 13.99 -30.31
CA VAL A 808 -17.94 12.85 -31.20
C VAL A 808 -17.95 13.31 -32.65
N LEU A 809 -17.22 12.62 -33.53
CA LEU A 809 -17.20 12.87 -34.98
C LEU A 809 -18.25 12.00 -35.70
N GLU A 810 -19.49 12.07 -35.20
CA GLU A 810 -20.67 11.39 -35.75
C GLU A 810 -21.82 12.41 -35.83
N GLU A 811 -22.37 12.56 -37.03
CA GLU A 811 -23.51 13.43 -37.28
C GLU A 811 -24.76 12.91 -36.54
N GLY A 812 -25.50 13.83 -35.92
CA GLY A 812 -26.68 13.54 -35.11
C GLY A 812 -26.37 13.22 -33.64
N HIS A 813 -25.10 13.03 -33.25
CA HIS A 813 -24.77 12.80 -31.83
C HIS A 813 -24.98 14.09 -31.00
N PRO A 814 -25.57 14.03 -29.79
CA PRO A 814 -25.79 15.23 -28.96
C PRO A 814 -24.50 16.02 -28.69
N ASN A 815 -23.40 15.31 -28.49
CA ASN A 815 -22.04 15.85 -28.32
C ASN A 815 -21.20 15.83 -29.62
N GLN A 816 -21.84 15.94 -30.79
CA GLN A 816 -21.10 16.05 -32.05
C GLN A 816 -20.23 17.31 -32.09
N LEU A 817 -19.10 17.27 -32.80
CA LEU A 817 -18.27 18.45 -33.06
C LEU A 817 -19.06 19.50 -33.85
N ALA A 818 -19.10 20.72 -33.33
CA ALA A 818 -19.66 21.89 -34.00
C ALA A 818 -18.88 23.13 -33.59
N GLY A 819 -18.85 24.14 -34.46
CA GLY A 819 -18.12 25.38 -34.20
C GLY A 819 -18.74 26.20 -33.08
N GLY A 820 -17.91 26.79 -32.21
CA GLY A 820 -18.38 27.60 -31.08
C GLY A 820 -19.10 26.80 -29.99
N LYS A 821 -19.00 25.47 -29.99
CA LYS A 821 -19.61 24.56 -29.01
C LYS A 821 -18.57 24.13 -27.98
N ARG A 822 -18.99 23.82 -26.75
CA ARG A 822 -18.12 23.15 -25.77
C ARG A 822 -18.19 21.62 -25.90
N PRO A 823 -17.06 20.89 -25.83
CA PRO A 823 -17.08 19.43 -25.79
C PRO A 823 -17.57 18.92 -24.44
N TYR A 824 -17.98 17.65 -24.38
CA TYR A 824 -18.07 16.90 -23.12
C TYR A 824 -16.79 17.09 -22.30
N HIS A 825 -16.96 17.41 -21.03
CA HIS A 825 -15.87 17.80 -20.17
C HIS A 825 -15.74 16.88 -18.97
N THR A 826 -14.53 16.34 -18.78
CA THR A 826 -14.29 15.37 -17.71
C THR A 826 -14.05 16.02 -16.35
N ILE A 827 -13.59 17.27 -16.32
CA ILE A 827 -13.26 17.96 -15.06
C ILE A 827 -14.52 18.21 -14.24
N ILE A 828 -14.54 17.75 -12.98
CA ILE A 828 -15.64 17.95 -12.04
C ILE A 828 -15.14 18.30 -10.62
N PRO A 829 -15.48 19.47 -10.06
CA PRO A 829 -15.36 19.73 -8.63
C PRO A 829 -16.57 19.20 -7.88
N ALA A 830 -16.38 18.68 -6.66
CA ALA A 830 -17.49 18.30 -5.79
C ALA A 830 -17.51 19.02 -4.44
N LEU A 831 -18.73 19.19 -3.94
CA LEU A 831 -19.00 19.74 -2.61
C LEU A 831 -20.24 19.05 -2.05
N ALA A 832 -20.26 18.74 -0.75
CA ALA A 832 -21.45 18.22 -0.09
C ALA A 832 -21.90 19.14 1.05
N THR A 833 -23.21 19.31 1.18
CA THR A 833 -23.86 19.98 2.32
C THR A 833 -24.68 18.98 3.13
N ARG A 834 -24.82 19.23 4.43
CA ARG A 834 -25.78 18.55 5.30
C ARG A 834 -26.86 19.56 5.67
N GLY A 835 -28.06 19.39 5.12
CA GLY A 835 -28.98 20.53 4.98
C GLY A 835 -28.32 21.66 4.16
N ASP A 836 -28.38 22.88 4.68
CA ASP A 836 -27.80 24.07 4.05
C ASP A 836 -26.35 24.37 4.50
N GLU A 837 -25.81 23.58 5.44
CA GLU A 837 -24.45 23.76 5.94
C GLU A 837 -23.42 22.99 5.12
N LEU A 838 -22.29 23.64 4.84
CA LEU A 838 -21.13 22.97 4.25
C LEU A 838 -20.69 21.78 5.11
N PHE A 839 -20.58 20.61 4.48
CA PHE A 839 -20.14 19.38 5.12
C PHE A 839 -18.77 18.93 4.59
N LEU A 840 -18.57 18.96 3.27
CA LEU A 840 -17.40 18.38 2.63
C LEU A 840 -17.01 19.18 1.38
N VAL A 841 -15.73 19.52 1.24
CA VAL A 841 -15.12 20.07 0.01
C VAL A 841 -14.12 19.02 -0.49
N TYR A 842 -14.40 18.40 -1.63
CA TYR A 842 -13.62 17.25 -2.07
C TYR A 842 -13.70 16.96 -3.57
N GLY A 843 -12.80 16.12 -4.03
CA GLY A 843 -12.73 15.71 -5.42
C GLY A 843 -11.62 14.69 -5.60
N VAL A 844 -11.72 13.90 -6.66
CA VAL A 844 -10.77 12.83 -6.97
C VAL A 844 -10.33 12.95 -8.41
N MET A 845 -9.06 13.33 -8.61
CA MET A 845 -8.42 13.44 -9.91
C MET A 845 -8.60 12.23 -10.85
N GLY A 846 -8.61 12.41 -12.17
CA GLY A 846 -8.30 11.32 -13.12
C GLY A 846 -9.32 11.05 -14.23
N GLY A 847 -9.83 12.08 -14.91
CA GLY A 847 -10.73 11.88 -16.06
C GLY A 847 -12.01 11.15 -15.68
N PHE A 848 -12.30 10.04 -16.35
CA PHE A 848 -13.45 9.20 -16.03
C PHE A 848 -13.38 8.52 -14.66
N MET A 849 -12.22 8.54 -13.97
CA MET A 849 -12.14 8.16 -12.56
C MET A 849 -12.87 9.17 -11.65
N GLN A 850 -13.04 10.43 -12.07
CA GLN A 850 -13.56 11.48 -11.18
C GLN A 850 -14.94 11.16 -10.59
N PRO A 851 -16.01 10.85 -11.38
CA PRO A 851 -17.30 10.51 -10.78
C PRO A 851 -17.24 9.27 -9.88
N GLN A 852 -16.40 8.30 -10.25
CA GLN A 852 -16.23 7.05 -9.51
C GLN A 852 -15.57 7.30 -8.16
N GLY A 853 -14.53 8.15 -8.14
CA GLY A 853 -13.84 8.59 -6.94
C GLY A 853 -14.71 9.48 -6.07
N HIS A 854 -15.56 10.34 -6.67
CA HIS A 854 -16.50 11.19 -5.93
C HIS A 854 -17.48 10.35 -5.10
N ILE A 855 -18.01 9.27 -5.68
CA ILE A 855 -18.90 8.35 -4.98
C ILE A 855 -18.15 7.52 -3.93
N GLN A 856 -17.00 6.93 -4.28
CA GLN A 856 -16.22 6.14 -3.33
C GLN A 856 -15.81 6.96 -2.10
N VAL A 857 -15.29 8.19 -2.29
CA VAL A 857 -14.86 9.04 -1.17
C VAL A 857 -16.05 9.53 -0.33
N LEU A 858 -17.15 9.97 -0.96
CA LEU A 858 -18.33 10.40 -0.21
C LEU A 858 -18.89 9.27 0.66
N LEU A 859 -19.07 8.08 0.08
CA LEU A 859 -19.58 6.92 0.81
C LEU A 859 -18.64 6.50 1.95
N ASN A 860 -17.33 6.58 1.75
CA ASN A 860 -16.36 6.32 2.82
C ASN A 860 -16.53 7.29 3.99
N ILE A 861 -16.67 8.59 3.71
CA ILE A 861 -16.95 9.61 4.73
C ILE A 861 -18.27 9.31 5.45
N LEU A 862 -19.33 8.97 4.71
CA LEU A 862 -20.65 8.68 5.29
C LEU A 862 -20.68 7.38 6.13
N ARG A 863 -19.74 6.46 5.90
CA ARG A 863 -19.52 5.28 6.75
C ARG A 863 -18.72 5.56 8.02
N GLY A 864 -18.27 6.80 8.21
CA GLY A 864 -17.49 7.23 9.38
C GLY A 864 -15.99 7.20 9.19
N PHE A 865 -15.48 7.09 7.96
CA PHE A 865 -14.03 7.23 7.73
C PHE A 865 -13.63 8.68 7.95
N THR A 866 -12.44 8.88 8.52
CA THR A 866 -11.83 10.21 8.55
C THR A 866 -11.46 10.67 7.14
N PRO A 867 -11.26 11.98 6.90
CA PRO A 867 -10.84 12.50 5.59
C PRO A 867 -9.63 11.79 4.97
N GLN A 868 -8.61 11.50 5.79
CA GLN A 868 -7.42 10.79 5.31
C GLN A 868 -7.72 9.30 5.05
N ALA A 869 -8.45 8.63 5.95
CA ALA A 869 -8.81 7.23 5.75
C ALA A 869 -9.70 7.00 4.52
N ALA A 870 -10.61 7.94 4.23
CA ALA A 870 -11.46 7.91 3.03
C ALA A 870 -10.64 7.97 1.74
N LEU A 871 -9.50 8.67 1.75
CA LEU A 871 -8.57 8.75 0.63
C LEU A 871 -7.61 7.55 0.56
N ASP A 872 -7.17 7.05 1.71
CA ASP A 872 -6.25 5.90 1.81
C ASP A 872 -6.92 4.59 1.38
N ALA A 873 -8.24 4.48 1.53
CA ALA A 873 -9.04 3.32 1.14
C ALA A 873 -8.71 2.85 -0.30
N PRO A 874 -8.53 1.53 -0.52
CA PRO A 874 -8.35 0.98 -1.86
C PRO A 874 -9.54 1.27 -2.76
N ARG A 875 -9.26 1.68 -4.00
CA ARG A 875 -10.29 2.06 -4.98
C ARG A 875 -10.41 1.07 -6.13
N PHE A 876 -11.52 1.18 -6.85
CA PHE A 876 -11.64 0.65 -8.20
C PHE A 876 -11.88 1.78 -9.21
N CYS A 877 -11.61 1.48 -10.48
CA CYS A 877 -11.86 2.36 -11.62
C CYS A 877 -12.32 1.50 -12.81
N ILE A 878 -13.53 1.74 -13.29
CA ILE A 878 -14.00 1.28 -14.60
C ILE A 878 -13.22 2.06 -15.65
N SER A 879 -12.55 1.34 -16.55
CA SER A 879 -11.73 1.94 -17.61
C SER A 879 -12.49 2.96 -18.45
N ALA A 880 -13.79 2.72 -18.66
CA ALA A 880 -14.70 3.51 -19.49
C ALA A 880 -14.16 3.76 -20.91
N GLY A 881 -13.24 2.89 -21.38
CA GLY A 881 -12.56 3.04 -22.66
C GLY A 881 -11.25 3.81 -22.67
N SER A 882 -10.58 3.97 -21.52
CA SER A 882 -9.20 4.45 -21.47
C SER A 882 -8.27 3.41 -22.14
N PRO A 883 -7.53 3.75 -23.20
CA PRO A 883 -6.64 2.79 -23.85
C PRO A 883 -5.49 2.42 -22.91
N ASP A 884 -5.36 1.14 -22.59
CA ASP A 884 -4.09 0.61 -22.11
C ASP A 884 -3.16 0.50 -23.34
N ALA A 885 -2.11 1.32 -23.37
CA ALA A 885 -1.12 1.35 -24.45
C ALA A 885 -0.31 0.04 -24.56
N SER A 886 -0.52 -0.93 -23.66
CA SER A 886 0.20 -2.21 -23.61
C SER A 886 -0.54 -3.43 -24.17
N VAL A 887 -1.78 -3.29 -24.68
CA VAL A 887 -2.61 -4.45 -25.08
C VAL A 887 -2.95 -4.44 -26.58
N ASP A 888 -2.34 -5.35 -27.35
CA ASP A 888 -2.55 -5.55 -28.80
C ASP A 888 -3.97 -6.01 -29.20
N ASN A 889 -4.80 -6.40 -28.23
CA ASN A 889 -6.17 -6.91 -28.41
C ASN A 889 -7.18 -6.16 -27.51
N ALA A 890 -7.09 -4.82 -27.44
CA ALA A 890 -8.12 -3.98 -26.82
C ALA A 890 -9.47 -4.21 -27.54
N ARG A 891 -10.29 -5.16 -27.05
CA ARG A 891 -11.69 -5.25 -27.46
C ARG A 891 -12.31 -3.88 -27.21
N LYS A 892 -12.73 -3.22 -28.29
CA LYS A 892 -13.47 -1.94 -28.33
C LYS A 892 -13.19 -1.06 -27.11
N ALA A 893 -12.04 -0.36 -27.11
CA ALA A 893 -11.89 0.80 -26.23
C ALA A 893 -13.18 1.63 -26.32
N GLY A 894 -13.82 1.88 -25.19
CA GLY A 894 -15.14 2.52 -25.13
C GLY A 894 -16.29 1.55 -24.88
N ASP A 895 -16.04 0.32 -24.45
CA ASP A 895 -17.10 -0.51 -23.90
C ASP A 895 -17.32 -0.13 -22.43
N ILE A 896 -18.53 0.15 -22.00
CA ILE A 896 -18.78 0.32 -20.55
C ILE A 896 -18.67 -1.02 -19.81
N ASN A 897 -18.76 -2.13 -20.58
CA ASN A 897 -18.43 -3.48 -20.15
C ASN A 897 -16.90 -3.73 -20.14
N SER A 898 -16.08 -2.68 -20.33
CA SER A 898 -14.62 -2.73 -20.24
C SER A 898 -14.12 -3.20 -18.87
N GLU A 899 -12.80 -3.36 -18.82
CA GLU A 899 -12.01 -3.59 -17.63
C GLU A 899 -12.45 -2.75 -16.43
N VAL A 900 -12.54 -3.40 -15.28
CA VAL A 900 -12.61 -2.76 -13.98
C VAL A 900 -11.28 -2.99 -13.28
N TYR A 901 -10.54 -1.92 -13.05
CA TYR A 901 -9.25 -1.97 -12.38
C TYR A 901 -9.42 -1.78 -10.88
N PHE A 902 -8.78 -2.62 -10.10
CA PHE A 902 -8.79 -2.62 -8.64
C PHE A 902 -7.39 -2.38 -8.12
N GLU A 903 -7.29 -1.65 -7.02
CA GLU A 903 -6.01 -1.43 -6.37
C GLU A 903 -5.50 -2.65 -5.61
N GLU A 904 -4.19 -2.72 -5.48
CA GLU A 904 -3.56 -3.43 -4.37
C GLU A 904 -4.15 -2.98 -3.02
N GLY A 905 -4.64 -3.94 -2.24
CA GLY A 905 -5.42 -3.71 -1.02
C GLY A 905 -6.85 -4.25 -1.09
N ILE A 906 -7.41 -4.45 -2.28
CA ILE A 906 -8.63 -5.25 -2.47
C ILE A 906 -8.24 -6.74 -2.44
N PRO A 907 -8.91 -7.59 -1.64
CA PRO A 907 -8.59 -9.02 -1.57
C PRO A 907 -8.68 -9.71 -2.95
N ALA A 908 -7.71 -10.56 -3.27
CA ALA A 908 -7.71 -11.32 -4.52
C ALA A 908 -8.96 -12.21 -4.67
N GLU A 909 -9.49 -12.70 -3.54
CA GLU A 909 -10.76 -13.42 -3.46
C GLU A 909 -11.95 -12.58 -3.95
N THR A 910 -12.03 -11.32 -3.51
CA THR A 910 -13.06 -10.37 -3.95
C THR A 910 -12.99 -10.13 -5.45
N ILE A 911 -11.78 -9.92 -5.98
CA ILE A 911 -11.56 -9.75 -7.42
C ILE A 911 -11.98 -11.00 -8.19
N ARG A 912 -11.66 -12.21 -7.69
CA ARG A 912 -12.06 -13.47 -8.33
C ARG A 912 -13.58 -13.62 -8.37
N LYS A 913 -14.27 -13.37 -7.25
CA LYS A 913 -15.74 -13.43 -7.18
C LYS A 913 -16.40 -12.42 -8.12
N LEU A 914 -15.86 -11.20 -8.25
CA LEU A 914 -16.34 -10.24 -9.23
C LEU A 914 -16.16 -10.74 -10.68
N ARG A 915 -15.09 -11.47 -10.99
CA ARG A 915 -14.96 -12.15 -12.30
C ARG A 915 -15.99 -13.24 -12.50
N GLU A 916 -16.27 -14.03 -11.46
CA GLU A 916 -17.33 -15.06 -11.48
C GLU A 916 -18.71 -14.45 -11.74
N MET A 917 -18.95 -13.21 -11.29
CA MET A 917 -20.15 -12.42 -11.61
C MET A 917 -20.15 -11.83 -13.03
N GLY A 918 -19.05 -11.92 -13.78
CA GLY A 918 -18.93 -11.45 -15.16
C GLY A 918 -18.13 -10.16 -15.39
N HIS A 919 -17.56 -9.54 -14.34
CA HIS A 919 -16.70 -8.37 -14.51
C HIS A 919 -15.31 -8.72 -15.07
N ASP A 920 -14.79 -7.94 -16.05
CA ASP A 920 -13.36 -7.99 -16.43
C ASP A 920 -12.51 -7.29 -15.37
N ALA A 921 -12.36 -7.93 -14.21
CA ALA A 921 -11.66 -7.37 -13.07
C ALA A 921 -10.14 -7.55 -13.18
N ARG A 922 -9.37 -6.46 -13.13
CA ARG A 922 -7.90 -6.45 -13.21
C ARG A 922 -7.30 -5.75 -12.01
N GLN A 923 -6.09 -6.14 -11.59
CA GLN A 923 -5.41 -5.52 -10.44
C GLN A 923 -4.27 -4.61 -10.91
N LEU A 924 -4.12 -3.46 -10.26
CA LEU A 924 -3.04 -2.50 -10.49
C LEU A 924 -2.06 -2.48 -9.33
N THR A 925 -0.77 -2.36 -9.64
CA THR A 925 0.33 -2.28 -8.67
C THR A 925 1.31 -1.15 -9.03
N GLY A 926 2.10 -0.71 -8.04
CA GLY A 926 3.13 0.32 -8.24
C GLY A 926 2.58 1.63 -8.83
N PHE A 927 3.32 2.25 -9.75
CA PHE A 927 2.92 3.52 -10.41
C PHE A 927 1.65 3.41 -11.25
N ALA A 928 1.23 2.19 -11.66
CA ALA A 928 -0.02 2.01 -12.41
C ALA A 928 -1.26 2.38 -11.57
N ARG A 929 -1.13 2.38 -10.24
CA ARG A 929 -2.16 2.85 -9.30
C ARG A 929 -2.53 4.31 -9.51
N GLY A 930 -1.72 5.10 -10.22
CA GLY A 930 -2.06 6.47 -10.63
C GLY A 930 -3.38 6.59 -11.39
N MET A 931 -3.83 5.52 -12.05
CA MET A 931 -5.14 5.45 -12.73
C MET A 931 -6.34 5.53 -11.76
N LEU A 932 -6.14 5.24 -10.47
CA LEU A 932 -7.19 5.30 -9.44
C LEU A 932 -7.33 6.69 -8.80
N GLY A 933 -6.77 7.69 -9.47
CA GLY A 933 -6.95 9.08 -9.12
C GLY A 933 -6.18 9.53 -7.89
N ARG A 934 -6.26 10.83 -7.64
CA ARG A 934 -5.56 11.55 -6.57
C ARG A 934 -6.56 12.47 -5.87
N GLY A 935 -7.09 12.06 -4.73
CA GLY A 935 -8.12 12.82 -4.03
C GLY A 935 -7.62 13.87 -3.04
N GLN A 936 -8.39 14.95 -2.86
CA GLN A 936 -8.18 15.93 -1.78
C GLN A 936 -9.50 16.13 -1.05
N VAL A 937 -9.47 16.15 0.29
CA VAL A 937 -10.69 16.23 1.11
C VAL A 937 -10.48 17.22 2.23
N ILE A 938 -11.46 18.12 2.42
CA ILE A 938 -11.60 18.94 3.63
C ILE A 938 -13.04 18.80 4.13
N GLN A 939 -13.21 18.37 5.36
CA GLN A 939 -14.49 18.19 6.04
C GLN A 939 -14.67 19.26 7.12
N LYS A 940 -15.87 19.85 7.20
CA LYS A 940 -16.30 20.66 8.35
C LYS A 940 -16.76 19.72 9.46
N LEU A 941 -16.15 19.77 10.63
CA LEU A 941 -16.57 18.93 11.76
C LEU A 941 -17.81 19.49 12.46
N PRO A 942 -18.73 18.64 12.96
CA PRO A 942 -19.94 19.06 13.66
C PRO A 942 -19.66 19.39 15.13
N VAL A 943 -18.73 20.32 15.38
CA VAL A 943 -18.36 20.79 16.73
C VAL A 943 -18.70 22.28 16.88
N LYS A 944 -18.80 22.76 18.12
CA LYS A 944 -19.25 24.14 18.42
C LYS A 944 -18.37 25.22 17.78
N GLU A 945 -17.05 24.97 17.72
CA GLU A 945 -16.11 25.87 17.04
C GLU A 945 -15.91 25.43 15.59
N LEU A 946 -15.59 26.36 14.69
CA LEU A 946 -15.21 25.99 13.33
C LEU A 946 -13.92 25.16 13.35
N VAL A 947 -14.00 23.90 12.93
CA VAL A 947 -12.86 23.00 12.78
C VAL A 947 -12.94 22.28 11.45
N TRP A 948 -11.85 22.39 10.70
CA TRP A 948 -11.60 21.67 9.46
C TRP A 948 -10.78 20.43 9.75
N ALA A 949 -11.14 19.31 9.12
CA ALA A 949 -10.38 18.07 9.08
C ALA A 949 -10.05 17.73 7.63
N ALA A 950 -8.80 17.46 7.31
CA ALA A 950 -8.36 17.31 5.92
C ALA A 950 -7.43 16.11 5.71
N GLY A 951 -7.47 15.62 4.47
CA GLY A 951 -6.58 14.59 3.97
C GLY A 951 -6.13 14.89 2.54
N SER A 952 -4.99 14.32 2.18
CA SER A 952 -4.43 14.35 0.83
C SER A 952 -3.99 12.95 0.43
N ASP A 953 -4.30 12.57 -0.80
CA ASP A 953 -4.02 11.25 -1.32
C ASP A 953 -2.52 10.97 -1.42
N GLN A 954 -2.08 9.84 -0.87
CA GLN A 954 -0.69 9.37 -0.96
C GLN A 954 -0.25 9.01 -2.39
N ARG A 955 -1.20 8.88 -3.33
CA ARG A 955 -0.92 8.67 -4.75
C ARG A 955 -0.42 9.94 -5.46
N GLY A 956 -0.41 11.09 -4.78
CA GLY A 956 0.20 12.34 -5.23
C GLY A 956 1.39 12.77 -4.36
N ASP A 957 2.23 13.70 -4.85
CA ASP A 957 3.39 14.21 -4.12
C ASP A 957 2.98 15.07 -2.90
N GLY A 958 1.78 15.64 -2.95
CA GLY A 958 1.30 16.70 -2.08
C GLY A 958 0.88 16.31 -0.67
N HIS A 959 0.19 17.24 -0.02
CA HIS A 959 -0.28 17.10 1.35
C HIS A 959 -1.45 18.07 1.64
N ALA A 960 -2.08 17.89 2.80
CA ALA A 960 -2.97 18.89 3.39
C ALA A 960 -2.20 19.70 4.44
N ALA A 961 -2.43 21.01 4.51
CA ALA A 961 -1.86 21.85 5.56
C ALA A 961 -2.83 22.92 6.03
N ALA A 962 -2.77 23.20 7.34
CA ALA A 962 -3.63 24.18 7.99
C ALA A 962 -2.92 25.53 8.16
N GLN A 963 -3.70 26.60 8.08
CA GLN A 963 -3.27 27.95 8.43
C GLN A 963 -3.14 28.09 9.96
N ILE A 964 -2.03 28.69 10.40
CA ILE A 964 -1.73 29.01 11.81
C ILE A 964 -2.50 30.21 12.35
#